data_AF-U2YJA8-F1
#
_entry.id   AF-U2YJA8-F1
#
_cell.length_a   1.000
_cell.length_b   1.000
_cell.length_c   1.000
_cell.angle_alpha   90.00
_cell.angle_beta   90.00
_cell.angle_gamma   90.00
#
_symmetry.space_group_name_H-M   'P 1'
#
loop_
_entity.id
_entity.type
_entity.pdbx_description
1 polymer ?
#
loop_
_entity_poly.entity_id
_entity_poly.type
_entity_poly.pdbx_seq_one_letter_code
_entity_poly.pdbx_strand_id
1 'polypeptide(L)'
;MHEAELRRIAAEQPLDALMARAAALRDQGFGALVTYSRKVFIPLTHMCRDVCSYCTFAKPPKKGERNYLTPDEVLAIARAGETAGCREALFTLGDKPELRYRAAREELADLGYASTIEYLAAMCRLVVEETSLFPHANPGVMTRAELASLRPLSISQGIMLESTAQHLCARGGPHFGSPDKDPAVRLQCIRDAGEEQIPFTSGILIGIGETREERIDALIALRDLHDQYGHIQEIIVQNFRAKADTRMAFADEPDREELLWTIAVARLCFGPAMTIQAPPNLAGSGFGELLAAGINDWGGVSPVTPDHVNPEAPWPAIARLEAETAAHGGILAERLAVHPSHLLDLDRWQDVSLHRPLRETMDTQGLPRVDGWRVGGAEQAPELTLMPGTIRDPRIAAALDAVITGKTLDEAAVVALLSARGQDFDTVCTYANRLRQETAGDTVRFVVNRNINYTNICFHKCAFCAFSKGKLAAELRGPAYDLDLDEVTRRTAEAWARGATEVCMQGGIHPHYTGQTYLDLLAAAKAGAPDVHVHAFSPLEVRHGADSLGVSLTEFLTMLRDAGLGSLPGTAAEILDDEVREVLCPEKLTTGEWFEVIEAAHTVGLRTTATIMYGHIERPEHQARHLLRIRALQERTGGFTEFVPLPFVAMEAPIYLKGGARPGPTFREAVLLHAVARIVLHPVITNIQVSWVKMGETGVRAALAAGVSDLGGTLMNESISRAAGAEHGQEWSPEVMERVISDAGRVPAQRSTLYGAVPDERIATGRQAQPLTPMIQTAPHKRRNNGKLEGSLVQHG
;
A
#
# COMPACT_ATOMS: atom_id res chain seq x y z
N MET A 1 -10.29 -26.73 -7.34
CA MET A 1 -10.72 -27.84 -8.23
C MET A 1 -10.85 -29.09 -7.38
N HIS A 2 -11.86 -29.95 -7.61
CA HIS A 2 -12.00 -31.20 -6.84
C HIS A 2 -10.86 -32.18 -7.17
N GLU A 3 -10.41 -32.98 -6.20
CA GLU A 3 -9.28 -33.91 -6.36
C GLU A 3 -9.43 -34.85 -7.55
N ALA A 4 -10.58 -35.54 -7.66
CA ALA A 4 -10.84 -36.47 -8.76
C ALA A 4 -10.76 -35.78 -10.14
N GLU A 5 -11.16 -34.52 -10.23
CA GLU A 5 -11.08 -33.74 -11.46
C GLU A 5 -9.63 -33.36 -11.79
N LEU A 6 -8.84 -32.94 -10.79
CA LEU A 6 -7.43 -32.62 -10.95
C LEU A 6 -6.65 -33.83 -11.46
N ARG A 7 -6.80 -35.00 -10.82
CA ARG A 7 -6.13 -36.24 -11.22
C ARG A 7 -6.50 -36.63 -12.66
N ARG A 8 -7.78 -36.58 -13.00
CA ARG A 8 -8.26 -36.87 -14.36
C ARG A 8 -7.64 -35.93 -15.40
N ILE A 9 -7.67 -34.61 -15.15
CA ILE A 9 -7.09 -33.62 -16.06
C ILE A 9 -5.58 -33.82 -16.21
N ALA A 10 -4.87 -34.01 -15.10
CA ALA A 10 -3.42 -34.17 -15.09
C ALA A 10 -2.95 -35.45 -15.82
N ALA A 11 -3.78 -36.49 -15.83
CA ALA A 11 -3.52 -37.75 -16.54
C ALA A 11 -3.92 -37.73 -18.03
N GLU A 12 -5.03 -37.06 -18.38
CA GLU A 12 -5.63 -37.14 -19.72
C GLU A 12 -5.24 -35.99 -20.66
N GLN A 13 -4.93 -34.79 -20.12
CA GLN A 13 -4.68 -33.61 -20.97
C GLN A 13 -3.20 -33.49 -21.38
N PRO A 14 -2.93 -33.07 -22.62
CA PRO A 14 -1.57 -32.78 -23.05
C PRO A 14 -1.02 -31.54 -22.31
N LEU A 15 0.31 -31.46 -22.21
CA LEU A 15 1.00 -30.43 -21.41
C LEU A 15 0.65 -29.00 -21.84
N ASP A 16 0.57 -28.74 -23.14
CA ASP A 16 0.21 -27.42 -23.69
C ASP A 16 -1.18 -26.95 -23.21
N ALA A 17 -2.16 -27.86 -23.17
CA ALA A 17 -3.49 -27.58 -22.64
C ALA A 17 -3.47 -27.33 -21.13
N LEU A 18 -2.66 -28.09 -20.37
CA LEU A 18 -2.48 -27.87 -18.92
C LEU A 18 -1.87 -26.49 -18.65
N MET A 19 -0.79 -26.14 -19.36
CA MET A 19 -0.10 -24.86 -19.25
C MET A 19 -1.03 -23.70 -19.63
N ALA A 20 -1.79 -23.81 -20.72
CA ALA A 20 -2.74 -22.76 -21.12
C ALA A 20 -3.79 -22.49 -20.02
N ARG A 21 -4.32 -23.53 -19.37
CA ARG A 21 -5.26 -23.38 -18.26
C ARG A 21 -4.58 -22.81 -17.02
N ALA A 22 -3.36 -23.22 -16.72
CA ALA A 22 -2.58 -22.71 -15.60
C ALA A 22 -2.25 -21.22 -15.79
N ALA A 23 -1.80 -20.80 -16.98
CA ALA A 23 -1.58 -19.41 -17.32
C ALA A 23 -2.85 -18.57 -17.19
N ALA A 24 -4.01 -19.08 -17.65
CA ALA A 24 -5.28 -18.37 -17.48
C ALA A 24 -5.66 -18.17 -16.00
N LEU A 25 -5.44 -19.17 -15.14
CA LEU A 25 -5.66 -19.03 -13.69
C LEU A 25 -4.67 -18.04 -13.06
N ARG A 26 -3.40 -18.06 -13.47
CA ARG A 26 -2.41 -17.09 -13.03
C ARG A 26 -2.85 -15.67 -13.40
N ASP A 27 -3.25 -15.43 -14.65
CA ASP A 27 -3.65 -14.12 -15.14
C ASP A 27 -4.93 -13.62 -14.47
N GLN A 28 -5.85 -14.53 -14.14
CA GLN A 28 -7.04 -14.20 -13.36
C GLN A 28 -6.67 -13.64 -11.97
N GLY A 29 -5.70 -14.23 -11.28
CA GLY A 29 -5.30 -13.79 -9.94
C GLY A 29 -4.33 -12.61 -9.93
N PHE A 30 -3.28 -12.70 -10.74
CA PHE A 30 -2.12 -11.81 -10.69
C PHE A 30 -2.03 -10.84 -11.87
N GLY A 31 -2.82 -11.04 -12.93
CA GLY A 31 -2.69 -10.30 -14.18
C GLY A 31 -1.28 -10.48 -14.75
N ALA A 32 -0.65 -9.37 -15.13
CA ALA A 32 0.73 -9.40 -15.64
C ALA A 32 1.80 -9.40 -14.54
N LEU A 33 1.44 -9.31 -13.25
CA LEU A 33 2.41 -9.17 -12.18
C LEU A 33 3.20 -10.47 -11.96
N VAL A 34 4.53 -10.35 -11.98
CA VAL A 34 5.45 -11.42 -11.58
C VAL A 34 6.38 -10.88 -10.51
N THR A 35 6.50 -11.56 -9.38
CA THR A 35 7.24 -11.06 -8.23
C THR A 35 8.58 -11.77 -7.99
N TYR A 36 9.45 -11.16 -7.19
CA TYR A 36 10.69 -11.74 -6.68
C TYR A 36 11.07 -11.07 -5.36
N SER A 37 11.78 -11.77 -4.47
CA SER A 37 12.30 -11.17 -3.23
C SER A 37 13.80 -10.90 -3.35
N ARG A 38 14.26 -9.71 -2.96
CA ARG A 38 15.70 -9.41 -2.86
C ARG A 38 16.23 -9.84 -1.51
N LYS A 39 17.12 -10.84 -1.49
CA LYS A 39 17.60 -11.43 -0.24
C LYS A 39 19.11 -11.55 -0.13
N VAL A 40 19.57 -11.67 1.10
CA VAL A 40 20.82 -12.38 1.42
C VAL A 40 20.52 -13.76 1.97
N PHE A 41 21.37 -14.72 1.62
CA PHE A 41 21.31 -16.09 2.09
C PHE A 41 22.31 -16.22 3.24
N ILE A 42 21.81 -16.50 4.46
CA ILE A 42 22.61 -16.63 5.68
C ILE A 42 22.61 -18.12 6.08
N PRO A 43 23.67 -18.89 5.73
CA PRO A 43 23.80 -20.29 6.11
C PRO A 43 24.31 -20.39 7.54
N LEU A 44 23.43 -20.21 8.54
CA LEU A 44 23.83 -20.10 9.96
C LEU A 44 24.70 -21.30 10.41
N THR A 45 24.41 -22.48 9.88
CA THR A 45 25.28 -23.65 9.93
C THR A 45 25.07 -24.54 8.71
N HIS A 46 26.13 -25.21 8.28
CA HIS A 46 26.06 -26.29 7.28
C HIS A 46 25.87 -27.68 7.91
N MET A 47 25.82 -27.82 9.23
CA MET A 47 25.57 -29.11 9.85
C MET A 47 24.08 -29.46 9.80
N CYS A 48 23.78 -30.74 9.62
CA CYS A 48 22.41 -31.27 9.66
C CYS A 48 22.39 -32.67 10.29
N ARG A 49 21.36 -32.99 11.08
CA ARG A 49 21.22 -34.34 11.62
C ARG A 49 20.82 -35.36 10.55
N ASP A 50 20.16 -34.92 9.50
CA ASP A 50 19.78 -35.74 8.35
C ASP A 50 20.98 -36.11 7.45
N VAL A 51 20.79 -37.11 6.57
CA VAL A 51 21.77 -37.60 5.59
C VAL A 51 21.13 -37.84 4.24
N CYS A 52 20.38 -36.86 3.75
CA CYS A 52 19.69 -36.96 2.47
C CYS A 52 20.70 -37.26 1.35
N SER A 53 20.42 -38.29 0.56
CA SER A 53 21.36 -38.82 -0.43
C SER A 53 21.67 -37.83 -1.57
N TYR A 54 20.85 -36.79 -1.74
CA TYR A 54 20.99 -35.73 -2.74
C TYR A 54 21.63 -34.43 -2.21
N CYS A 55 21.83 -34.28 -0.90
CA CYS A 55 22.12 -32.96 -0.30
C CYS A 55 23.63 -32.67 -0.23
N THR A 56 24.07 -31.56 -0.83
CA THR A 56 25.44 -31.02 -0.69
C THR A 56 25.57 -29.90 0.34
N PHE A 57 24.43 -29.34 0.79
CA PHE A 57 24.42 -28.28 1.79
C PHE A 57 24.88 -28.80 3.16
N ALA A 58 24.43 -30.00 3.55
CA ALA A 58 24.77 -30.64 4.80
C ALA A 58 26.22 -31.15 4.78
N LYS A 59 27.05 -30.66 5.72
CA LYS A 59 28.45 -31.03 5.87
C LYS A 59 28.71 -31.55 7.29
N PRO A 60 29.48 -32.64 7.45
CA PRO A 60 29.91 -33.07 8.78
C PRO A 60 30.88 -32.04 9.38
N PRO A 61 30.97 -31.94 10.72
CA PRO A 61 31.92 -31.04 11.37
C PRO A 61 33.36 -31.41 11.01
N LYS A 62 34.20 -30.42 10.75
CA LYS A 62 35.63 -30.58 10.46
C LYS A 62 36.47 -30.07 11.62
N LYS A 63 37.51 -30.83 11.99
CA LYS A 63 38.36 -30.48 13.13
C LYS A 63 39.08 -29.16 12.88
N GLY A 64 38.90 -28.19 13.78
CA GLY A 64 39.54 -26.88 13.69
C GLY A 64 38.79 -25.85 12.83
N GLU A 65 37.65 -26.21 12.25
CA GLU A 65 36.75 -25.28 11.56
C GLU A 65 35.55 -24.95 12.48
N ARG A 66 35.07 -23.70 12.41
CA ARG A 66 33.81 -23.30 13.06
C ARG A 66 32.63 -23.93 12.34
N ASN A 67 31.60 -24.33 13.08
CA ASN A 67 30.43 -24.97 12.51
C ASN A 67 29.20 -24.03 12.47
N TYR A 68 29.22 -22.94 13.22
CA TYR A 68 28.24 -21.86 13.14
C TYR A 68 28.87 -20.54 12.70
N LEU A 69 28.10 -19.72 11.99
CA LEU A 69 28.45 -18.31 11.80
C LEU A 69 28.36 -17.59 13.15
N THR A 70 29.33 -16.72 13.43
CA THR A 70 29.32 -15.82 14.59
C THR A 70 28.34 -14.65 14.39
N PRO A 71 27.92 -13.96 15.47
CA PRO A 71 27.12 -12.73 15.37
C PRO A 71 27.70 -11.71 14.37
N ASP A 72 29.01 -11.49 14.40
CA ASP A 72 29.69 -10.53 13.51
C ASP A 72 29.64 -10.95 12.04
N GLU A 73 29.76 -12.24 11.75
CA GLU A 73 29.66 -12.77 10.39
C GLU A 73 28.23 -12.67 9.86
N VAL A 74 27.22 -12.97 10.70
CA VAL A 74 25.81 -12.79 10.36
C VAL A 74 25.53 -11.32 10.02
N LEU A 75 25.97 -10.39 10.87
CA LEU A 75 25.81 -8.96 10.63
C LEU A 75 26.57 -8.46 9.40
N ALA A 76 27.76 -8.99 9.13
CA ALA A 76 28.51 -8.62 7.94
C ALA A 76 27.74 -8.99 6.66
N ILE A 77 27.13 -10.18 6.61
CA ILE A 77 26.28 -10.61 5.48
C ILE A 77 25.03 -9.73 5.39
N ALA A 78 24.35 -9.49 6.52
CA ALA A 78 23.13 -8.67 6.56
C ALA A 78 23.39 -7.23 6.08
N ARG A 79 24.46 -6.58 6.58
CA ARG A 79 24.85 -5.22 6.15
C ARG A 79 25.27 -5.15 4.69
N ALA A 80 25.93 -6.20 4.17
CA ALA A 80 26.21 -6.30 2.74
C ALA A 80 24.90 -6.39 1.91
N GLY A 81 23.91 -7.13 2.42
CA GLY A 81 22.57 -7.21 1.84
C GLY A 81 21.85 -5.87 1.82
N GLU A 82 21.80 -5.18 2.95
CA GLU A 82 21.22 -3.84 3.10
C GLU A 82 21.87 -2.84 2.13
N THR A 83 23.20 -2.84 2.06
CA THR A 83 23.96 -1.98 1.12
C THR A 83 23.59 -2.27 -0.34
N ALA A 84 23.30 -3.54 -0.67
CA ALA A 84 22.85 -3.96 -1.99
C ALA A 84 21.34 -3.77 -2.23
N GLY A 85 20.60 -3.20 -1.27
CA GLY A 85 19.16 -2.99 -1.33
C GLY A 85 18.33 -4.26 -1.19
N CYS A 86 18.84 -5.29 -0.51
CA CYS A 86 18.03 -6.43 -0.10
C CYS A 86 17.04 -6.01 0.99
N ARG A 87 15.96 -6.79 1.16
CA ARG A 87 14.99 -6.62 2.25
C ARG A 87 14.78 -7.87 3.08
N GLU A 88 15.23 -9.02 2.57
CA GLU A 88 15.12 -10.31 3.22
C GLU A 88 16.49 -10.81 3.70
N ALA A 89 16.55 -11.23 4.97
CA ALA A 89 17.62 -12.04 5.52
C ALA A 89 17.13 -13.49 5.63
N LEU A 90 17.37 -14.29 4.59
CA LEU A 90 16.97 -15.70 4.56
C LEU A 90 17.95 -16.52 5.38
N PHE A 91 17.53 -16.91 6.58
CA PHE A 91 18.24 -17.88 7.40
C PHE A 91 17.90 -19.29 6.93
N THR A 92 18.93 -20.05 6.61
CA THR A 92 18.83 -21.47 6.23
C THR A 92 19.92 -22.24 6.95
N LEU A 93 19.58 -23.44 7.37
CA LEU A 93 20.45 -24.30 8.16
C LEU A 93 19.92 -25.72 8.12
N GLY A 94 20.74 -26.68 8.57
CA GLY A 94 20.30 -28.06 8.69
C GLY A 94 19.49 -28.32 9.96
N ASP A 95 18.65 -29.36 9.90
CA ASP A 95 17.79 -29.80 11.00
C ASP A 95 18.61 -30.26 12.22
N LYS A 96 18.41 -29.56 13.34
CA LYS A 96 18.82 -29.90 14.72
C LYS A 96 20.16 -30.68 14.80
N PRO A 97 21.27 -30.15 14.25
CA PRO A 97 22.56 -30.84 14.19
C PRO A 97 23.12 -31.23 15.56
N GLU A 98 22.75 -30.49 16.62
CA GLU A 98 23.09 -30.75 18.01
C GLU A 98 22.58 -32.09 18.53
N LEU A 99 21.57 -32.70 17.90
CA LEU A 99 21.11 -34.05 18.28
C LEU A 99 22.03 -35.15 17.76
N ARG A 100 22.81 -34.88 16.70
CA ARG A 100 23.73 -35.84 16.09
C ARG A 100 25.18 -35.58 16.44
N TYR A 101 25.62 -34.32 16.37
CA TYR A 101 27.02 -33.96 16.49
C TYR A 101 27.34 -33.35 17.85
N ARG A 102 28.35 -33.92 18.53
CA ARG A 102 28.89 -33.36 19.77
C ARG A 102 29.48 -31.96 19.54
N ALA A 103 30.18 -31.74 18.42
CA ALA A 103 30.76 -30.45 18.07
C ALA A 103 29.70 -29.33 18.01
N ALA A 104 28.50 -29.63 17.50
CA ALA A 104 27.40 -28.67 17.47
C ALA A 104 26.95 -28.27 18.88
N ARG A 105 26.85 -29.23 19.82
CA ARG A 105 26.47 -28.95 21.22
C ARG A 105 27.52 -28.12 21.95
N GLU A 106 28.80 -28.46 21.75
CA GLU A 106 29.92 -27.76 22.40
C GLU A 106 30.00 -26.32 21.89
N GLU A 107 29.92 -26.11 20.57
CA GLU A 107 29.98 -24.76 19.99
C GLU A 107 28.75 -23.91 20.34
N LEU A 108 27.55 -24.48 20.38
CA LEU A 108 26.36 -23.76 20.88
C LEU A 108 26.52 -23.36 22.35
N ALA A 109 27.04 -24.24 23.19
CA ALA A 109 27.29 -23.94 24.60
C ALA A 109 28.33 -22.83 24.76
N ASP A 110 29.39 -22.83 23.95
CA ASP A 110 30.40 -21.76 23.90
C ASP A 110 29.79 -20.42 23.45
N LEU A 111 28.82 -20.46 22.53
CA LEU A 111 28.03 -19.30 22.11
C LEU A 111 26.96 -18.89 23.13
N GLY A 112 26.70 -19.72 24.15
CA GLY A 112 25.73 -19.45 25.21
C GLY A 112 24.29 -19.91 24.94
N TYR A 113 24.06 -20.83 24.00
CA TYR A 113 22.74 -21.31 23.60
C TYR A 113 22.58 -22.82 23.79
N ALA A 114 21.36 -23.27 24.14
CA ALA A 114 21.10 -24.70 24.37
C ALA A 114 20.72 -25.45 23.08
N SER A 115 20.23 -24.74 22.07
CA SER A 115 19.80 -25.31 20.78
C SER A 115 20.13 -24.41 19.61
N THR A 116 20.11 -25.01 18.41
CA THR A 116 20.29 -24.26 17.17
C THR A 116 19.17 -23.24 16.94
N ILE A 117 17.93 -23.56 17.32
CA ILE A 117 16.79 -22.65 17.16
C ILE A 117 16.89 -21.45 18.12
N GLU A 118 17.34 -21.65 19.35
CA GLU A 118 17.61 -20.54 20.27
C GLU A 118 18.68 -19.59 19.71
N TYR A 119 19.75 -20.14 19.13
CA TYR A 119 20.78 -19.33 18.49
C TYR A 119 20.24 -18.59 17.25
N LEU A 120 19.44 -19.26 16.42
CA LEU A 120 18.77 -18.64 15.28
C LEU A 120 17.90 -17.46 15.73
N ALA A 121 17.10 -17.62 16.79
CA ALA A 121 16.27 -16.54 17.32
C ALA A 121 17.13 -15.33 17.74
N ALA A 122 18.27 -15.57 18.39
CA ALA A 122 19.20 -14.50 18.72
C ALA A 122 19.76 -13.79 17.48
N MET A 123 20.08 -14.53 16.41
CA MET A 123 20.57 -13.95 15.16
C MET A 123 19.50 -13.21 14.38
N CYS A 124 18.24 -13.68 14.37
CA CYS A 124 17.12 -12.95 13.79
C CYS A 124 16.90 -11.63 14.53
N ARG A 125 16.90 -11.65 15.87
CA ARG A 125 16.83 -10.43 16.70
C ARG A 125 17.95 -9.46 16.36
N LEU A 126 19.18 -9.96 16.28
CA LEU A 126 20.35 -9.14 15.94
C LEU A 126 20.19 -8.45 14.57
N VAL A 127 19.69 -9.17 13.56
CA VAL A 127 19.44 -8.58 12.22
C VAL A 127 18.35 -7.50 12.27
N VAL A 128 17.26 -7.72 13.01
CA VAL A 128 16.17 -6.73 13.16
C VAL A 128 16.63 -5.48 13.91
N GLU A 129 17.51 -5.63 14.91
CA GLU A 129 18.00 -4.52 15.73
C GLU A 129 19.08 -3.68 15.03
N GLU A 130 19.89 -4.30 14.16
CA GLU A 130 21.11 -3.69 13.59
C GLU A 130 21.03 -3.37 12.09
N THR A 131 19.95 -3.78 11.40
CA THR A 131 19.76 -3.57 9.96
C THR A 131 18.30 -3.31 9.61
N SER A 132 18.03 -2.92 8.36
CA SER A 132 16.68 -2.80 7.79
C SER A 132 16.12 -4.10 7.18
N LEU A 133 16.88 -5.22 7.24
CA LEU A 133 16.43 -6.50 6.69
C LEU A 133 15.41 -7.19 7.60
N PHE A 134 14.44 -7.85 6.99
CA PHE A 134 13.50 -8.72 7.69
C PHE A 134 13.97 -10.18 7.65
N PRO A 135 14.08 -10.86 8.81
CA PRO A 135 14.40 -12.28 8.82
C PRO A 135 13.28 -13.14 8.21
N HIS A 136 13.70 -14.14 7.43
CA HIS A 136 12.89 -15.25 6.95
C HIS A 136 13.59 -16.54 7.40
N ALA A 137 12.93 -17.35 8.22
CA ALA A 137 13.56 -18.49 8.89
C ALA A 137 13.15 -19.84 8.28
N ASN A 138 14.11 -20.54 7.67
CA ASN A 138 13.93 -21.89 7.13
C ASN A 138 14.89 -22.90 7.80
N PRO A 139 14.72 -23.20 9.11
CA PRO A 139 15.65 -24.04 9.86
C PRO A 139 15.37 -25.55 9.80
N GLY A 140 14.44 -25.99 8.97
CA GLY A 140 13.95 -27.37 8.98
C GLY A 140 12.80 -27.56 9.98
N VAL A 141 12.57 -28.79 10.40
CA VAL A 141 11.44 -29.18 11.25
C VAL A 141 11.52 -28.50 12.62
N MET A 142 10.45 -27.78 12.95
CA MET A 142 10.27 -27.09 14.23
C MET A 142 9.08 -27.69 14.98
N THR A 143 9.18 -27.63 16.30
CA THR A 143 8.02 -27.81 17.19
C THR A 143 7.17 -26.54 17.17
N ARG A 144 5.90 -26.66 17.55
CA ARG A 144 5.00 -25.51 17.75
C ARG A 144 5.60 -24.38 18.61
N ALA A 145 6.31 -24.73 19.69
CA ALA A 145 6.93 -23.73 20.56
C ALA A 145 8.11 -23.00 19.88
N GLU A 146 8.91 -23.72 19.09
CA GLU A 146 10.00 -23.14 18.29
C GLU A 146 9.45 -22.19 17.22
N LEU A 147 8.40 -22.60 16.48
CA LEU A 147 7.68 -21.75 15.51
C LEU A 147 7.20 -20.44 16.14
N ALA A 148 6.49 -20.54 17.27
CA ALA A 148 5.96 -19.40 18.00
C ALA A 148 7.07 -18.46 18.51
N SER A 149 8.22 -19.02 18.92
CA SER A 149 9.35 -18.21 19.42
C SER A 149 10.01 -17.35 18.33
N LEU A 150 9.95 -17.78 17.07
CA LEU A 150 10.50 -17.05 15.92
C LEU A 150 9.51 -16.05 15.31
N ARG A 151 8.20 -16.22 15.52
CA ARG A 151 7.15 -15.35 14.99
C ARG A 151 7.38 -13.83 15.22
N PRO A 152 7.82 -13.35 16.41
CA PRO A 152 8.09 -11.92 16.60
C PRO A 152 9.40 -11.44 15.96
N LEU A 153 10.22 -12.35 15.42
CA LEU A 153 11.56 -12.06 14.91
C LEU A 153 11.69 -12.30 13.41
N SER A 154 10.72 -12.96 12.78
CA SER A 154 10.73 -13.30 11.37
C SER A 154 9.39 -12.96 10.73
N ILE A 155 9.41 -12.37 9.54
CA ILE A 155 8.18 -12.06 8.81
C ILE A 155 7.58 -13.31 8.15
N SER A 156 8.42 -14.30 7.83
CA SER A 156 8.05 -15.57 7.21
C SER A 156 8.87 -16.71 7.80
N GLN A 157 8.31 -17.92 7.76
CA GLN A 157 9.02 -19.16 8.07
C GLN A 157 8.73 -20.20 6.99
N GLY A 158 9.52 -21.26 6.90
CA GLY A 158 9.27 -22.25 5.85
C GLY A 158 10.03 -23.55 5.98
N ILE A 159 9.42 -24.59 5.42
CA ILE A 159 10.05 -25.88 5.12
C ILE A 159 9.44 -26.46 3.84
N MET A 160 10.26 -27.12 3.01
CA MET A 160 9.75 -27.91 1.90
C MET A 160 9.03 -29.15 2.44
N LEU A 161 7.88 -29.53 1.90
CA LEU A 161 7.32 -30.87 2.13
C LEU A 161 8.15 -31.93 1.39
N GLU A 162 8.67 -31.57 0.22
CA GLU A 162 9.40 -32.42 -0.73
C GLU A 162 8.52 -33.51 -1.37
N SER A 163 7.98 -34.44 -0.58
CA SER A 163 7.11 -35.53 -1.04
C SER A 163 6.31 -36.13 0.11
N THR A 164 5.17 -36.76 -0.18
CA THR A 164 4.40 -37.58 0.76
C THR A 164 4.73 -39.08 0.68
N ALA A 165 5.59 -39.47 -0.26
CA ALA A 165 5.93 -40.86 -0.53
C ALA A 165 6.80 -41.49 0.57
N GLN A 166 6.20 -42.30 1.43
CA GLN A 166 6.89 -42.97 2.55
C GLN A 166 8.01 -43.91 2.09
N HIS A 167 7.94 -44.46 0.88
CA HIS A 167 8.98 -45.37 0.37
C HIS A 167 10.32 -44.66 0.14
N LEU A 168 10.35 -43.33 0.01
CA LEU A 168 11.60 -42.56 -0.12
C LEU A 168 12.46 -42.59 1.16
N CYS A 169 11.83 -42.87 2.31
CA CYS A 169 12.49 -43.07 3.60
C CYS A 169 13.01 -44.51 3.79
N ALA A 170 12.64 -45.46 2.92
CA ALA A 170 13.08 -46.84 2.99
C ALA A 170 14.56 -46.99 2.61
N ARG A 171 15.19 -48.11 3.02
CA ARG A 171 16.61 -48.38 2.73
C ARG A 171 16.90 -48.27 1.23
N GLY A 172 17.86 -47.42 0.89
CA GLY A 172 18.23 -47.14 -0.51
C GLY A 172 17.53 -45.93 -1.13
N GLY A 173 16.48 -45.40 -0.48
CA GLY A 173 15.80 -44.18 -0.88
C GLY A 173 16.59 -42.89 -0.53
N PRO A 174 16.18 -41.75 -1.10
CA PRO A 174 16.87 -40.46 -0.93
C PRO A 174 16.84 -39.95 0.51
N HIS A 175 15.83 -40.32 1.29
CA HIS A 175 15.62 -39.85 2.67
C HIS A 175 16.02 -40.89 3.72
N PHE A 176 16.55 -42.05 3.33
CA PHE A 176 16.95 -43.08 4.28
C PHE A 176 17.95 -42.56 5.32
N GLY A 177 17.62 -42.73 6.60
CA GLY A 177 18.43 -42.24 7.72
C GLY A 177 18.26 -40.76 8.05
N SER A 178 17.23 -40.10 7.48
CA SER A 178 16.91 -38.68 7.70
C SER A 178 15.55 -38.55 8.40
N PRO A 179 15.49 -38.57 9.75
CA PRO A 179 14.21 -38.58 10.48
C PRO A 179 13.34 -37.34 10.23
N ASP A 180 13.90 -36.16 9.92
CA ASP A 180 13.10 -34.95 9.63
C ASP A 180 12.54 -34.92 8.21
N LYS A 181 12.85 -35.94 7.40
CA LYS A 181 12.28 -36.11 6.07
C LYS A 181 11.05 -37.00 6.06
N ASP A 182 10.62 -37.54 7.20
CA ASP A 182 9.33 -38.23 7.29
C ASP A 182 8.19 -37.26 6.93
N PRO A 183 7.38 -37.58 5.91
CA PRO A 183 6.26 -36.73 5.50
C PRO A 183 5.32 -36.35 6.64
N ALA A 184 5.05 -37.26 7.58
CA ALA A 184 4.13 -36.98 8.68
C ALA A 184 4.68 -35.90 9.63
N VAL A 185 6.00 -35.91 9.86
CA VAL A 185 6.68 -34.91 10.70
C VAL A 185 6.65 -33.54 10.02
N ARG A 186 6.92 -33.49 8.71
CA ARG A 186 6.89 -32.23 7.94
C ARG A 186 5.47 -31.65 7.85
N LEU A 187 4.47 -32.47 7.55
CA LEU A 187 3.07 -32.05 7.53
C LEU A 187 2.61 -31.54 8.90
N GLN A 188 3.07 -32.15 10.00
CA GLN A 188 2.77 -31.66 11.34
C GLN A 188 3.38 -30.28 11.60
N CYS A 189 4.64 -30.06 11.23
CA CYS A 189 5.27 -28.74 11.36
C CYS A 189 4.54 -27.67 10.54
N ILE A 190 4.13 -27.99 9.31
CA ILE A 190 3.35 -27.07 8.46
C ILE A 190 1.99 -26.79 9.11
N ARG A 191 1.29 -27.81 9.60
CA ARG A 191 0.03 -27.65 10.35
C ARG A 191 0.21 -26.73 11.56
N ASP A 192 1.24 -26.95 12.37
CA ASP A 192 1.52 -26.16 13.56
C ASP A 192 1.75 -24.69 13.20
N ALA A 193 2.43 -24.39 12.09
CA ALA A 193 2.60 -23.03 11.60
C ALA A 193 1.26 -22.37 11.20
N GLY A 194 0.35 -23.15 10.63
CA GLY A 194 -1.01 -22.72 10.34
C GLY A 194 -1.83 -22.40 11.59
N GLU A 195 -1.68 -23.21 12.64
CA GLU A 195 -2.32 -22.96 13.94
C GLU A 195 -1.74 -21.75 14.67
N GLU A 196 -0.45 -21.46 14.49
CA GLU A 196 0.24 -20.28 15.03
C GLU A 196 0.09 -19.02 14.14
N GLN A 197 -0.67 -19.11 13.04
CA GLN A 197 -0.91 -18.00 12.11
C GLN A 197 0.38 -17.38 11.55
N ILE A 198 1.31 -18.23 11.13
CA ILE A 198 2.60 -17.82 10.55
C ILE A 198 2.54 -17.94 9.02
N PRO A 199 2.81 -16.87 8.25
CA PRO A 199 3.00 -16.97 6.81
C PRO A 199 4.11 -17.97 6.49
N PHE A 200 3.76 -19.00 5.74
CA PHE A 200 4.60 -20.18 5.62
C PHE A 200 4.91 -20.52 4.16
N THR A 201 6.18 -20.67 3.84
CA THR A 201 6.63 -21.15 2.53
C THR A 201 6.83 -22.65 2.55
N SER A 202 6.25 -23.35 1.59
CA SER A 202 6.47 -24.79 1.41
C SER A 202 6.51 -25.16 -0.07
N GLY A 203 6.59 -26.45 -0.37
CA GLY A 203 6.74 -26.92 -1.74
C GLY A 203 7.19 -28.36 -1.85
N ILE A 204 7.38 -28.80 -3.08
CA ILE A 204 7.78 -30.17 -3.43
C ILE A 204 9.11 -30.17 -4.20
N LEU A 205 9.83 -31.27 -4.06
CA LEU A 205 11.08 -31.53 -4.78
C LEU A 205 10.81 -32.66 -5.77
N ILE A 206 11.00 -32.40 -7.05
CA ILE A 206 10.73 -33.37 -8.11
C ILE A 206 12.01 -34.04 -8.61
N GLY A 207 11.93 -35.31 -8.98
CA GLY A 207 13.01 -36.13 -9.52
C GLY A 207 13.89 -36.81 -8.47
N ILE A 208 13.39 -37.03 -7.25
CA ILE A 208 14.10 -37.77 -6.19
C ILE A 208 13.68 -39.24 -6.10
N GLY A 209 12.77 -39.68 -6.96
CA GLY A 209 12.26 -41.05 -7.03
C GLY A 209 10.75 -41.18 -6.83
N GLU A 210 10.06 -40.05 -6.64
CA GLU A 210 8.61 -39.95 -6.58
C GLU A 210 7.94 -40.02 -7.96
N THR A 211 6.70 -40.47 -8.00
CA THR A 211 5.85 -40.52 -9.19
C THR A 211 5.03 -39.23 -9.36
N ARG A 212 4.48 -39.00 -10.57
CA ARG A 212 3.54 -37.89 -10.82
C ARG A 212 2.31 -37.95 -9.88
N GLU A 213 1.83 -39.14 -9.55
CA GLU A 213 0.71 -39.31 -8.62
C GLU A 213 1.07 -38.87 -7.20
N GLU A 214 2.26 -39.23 -6.72
CA GLU A 214 2.75 -38.81 -5.41
C GLU A 214 3.05 -37.31 -5.34
N ARG A 215 3.40 -36.67 -6.47
CA ARG A 215 3.46 -35.20 -6.56
C ARG A 215 2.08 -34.59 -6.38
N ILE A 216 1.05 -35.14 -7.01
CA ILE A 216 -0.34 -34.69 -6.83
C ILE A 216 -0.76 -34.87 -5.37
N ASP A 217 -0.44 -36.01 -4.75
CA ASP A 217 -0.74 -36.28 -3.33
C ASP A 217 -0.09 -35.24 -2.41
N ALA A 218 1.17 -34.90 -2.64
CA ALA A 218 1.87 -33.89 -1.87
C ALA A 218 1.29 -32.49 -2.06
N LEU A 219 0.92 -32.12 -3.30
CA LEU A 219 0.26 -30.85 -3.59
C LEU A 219 -1.12 -30.75 -2.95
N ILE A 220 -1.89 -31.85 -2.94
CA ILE A 220 -3.19 -31.92 -2.27
C ILE A 220 -3.02 -31.80 -0.75
N ALA A 221 -2.06 -32.49 -0.16
CA ALA A 221 -1.81 -32.39 1.28
C ALA A 221 -1.46 -30.95 1.71
N LEU A 222 -0.66 -30.23 0.91
CA LEU A 222 -0.38 -28.81 1.13
C LEU A 222 -1.63 -27.95 0.93
N ARG A 223 -2.41 -28.20 -0.13
CA ARG A 223 -3.66 -27.46 -0.39
C ARG A 223 -4.64 -27.63 0.75
N ASP A 224 -4.85 -28.84 1.26
CA ASP A 224 -5.82 -29.09 2.33
C ASP A 224 -5.42 -28.36 3.63
N LEU A 225 -4.12 -28.27 3.93
CA LEU A 225 -3.61 -27.44 5.03
C LEU A 225 -3.79 -25.93 4.75
N HIS A 226 -3.59 -25.47 3.51
CA HIS A 226 -3.87 -24.09 3.15
C HIS A 226 -5.36 -23.76 3.21
N ASP A 227 -6.24 -24.62 2.70
CA ASP A 227 -7.69 -24.43 2.73
C ASP A 227 -8.20 -24.40 4.18
N GLN A 228 -7.57 -25.17 5.08
CA GLN A 228 -7.93 -25.19 6.50
C GLN A 228 -7.45 -23.93 7.26
N TYR A 229 -6.23 -23.46 7.02
CA TYR A 229 -5.59 -22.44 7.88
C TYR A 229 -5.23 -21.12 7.17
N GLY A 230 -5.10 -21.11 5.84
CA GLY A 230 -4.74 -19.96 5.00
C GLY A 230 -3.27 -19.53 5.02
N HIS A 231 -2.43 -20.25 5.76
CA HIS A 231 -1.08 -19.82 6.13
C HIS A 231 -0.01 -20.02 5.04
N ILE A 232 -0.18 -21.02 4.17
CA ILE A 232 0.77 -21.24 3.08
C ILE A 232 0.64 -20.08 2.09
N GLN A 233 1.72 -19.35 1.88
CA GLN A 233 1.73 -18.18 0.98
C GLN A 233 2.33 -18.47 -0.40
N GLU A 234 3.11 -19.54 -0.48
CA GLU A 234 3.87 -19.91 -1.67
C GLU A 234 4.05 -21.43 -1.74
N ILE A 235 3.91 -21.97 -2.96
CA ILE A 235 4.25 -23.34 -3.31
C ILE A 235 5.44 -23.32 -4.26
N ILE A 236 6.56 -23.84 -3.76
CA ILE A 236 7.79 -24.02 -4.55
C ILE A 236 7.73 -25.36 -5.28
N VAL A 237 7.89 -25.33 -6.59
CA VAL A 237 8.17 -26.52 -7.41
C VAL A 237 9.64 -26.47 -7.80
N GLN A 238 10.46 -27.29 -7.14
CA GLN A 238 11.90 -27.33 -7.35
C GLN A 238 12.31 -28.65 -7.99
N ASN A 239 13.14 -28.59 -9.02
CA ASN A 239 13.77 -29.77 -9.60
C ASN A 239 15.00 -30.21 -8.80
N PHE A 240 15.13 -31.52 -8.63
CA PHE A 240 16.39 -32.15 -8.23
C PHE A 240 17.45 -31.92 -9.31
N ARG A 241 18.67 -31.66 -8.86
CA ARG A 241 19.88 -31.57 -9.69
C ARG A 241 20.89 -32.57 -9.16
N ALA A 242 21.38 -33.45 -10.02
CA ALA A 242 22.37 -34.45 -9.66
C ALA A 242 23.73 -33.78 -9.43
N LYS A 243 24.39 -34.13 -8.32
CA LYS A 243 25.63 -33.49 -7.89
C LYS A 243 26.69 -34.55 -7.64
N ALA A 244 27.89 -34.33 -8.18
CA ALA A 244 28.99 -35.30 -8.19
C ALA A 244 29.36 -35.83 -6.79
N ASP A 245 29.26 -34.98 -5.77
CA ASP A 245 29.66 -35.31 -4.39
C ASP A 245 28.52 -35.92 -3.54
N THR A 246 27.46 -36.43 -4.18
CA THR A 246 26.29 -36.98 -3.50
C THR A 246 26.09 -38.46 -3.81
N ARG A 247 25.32 -39.18 -2.98
CA ARG A 247 24.97 -40.58 -3.26
C ARG A 247 24.05 -40.71 -4.49
N MET A 248 23.41 -39.62 -4.88
CA MET A 248 22.56 -39.53 -6.07
C MET A 248 23.25 -38.84 -7.25
N ALA A 249 24.59 -38.84 -7.31
CA ALA A 249 25.35 -38.23 -8.40
C ALA A 249 24.99 -38.74 -9.80
N PHE A 250 24.46 -39.96 -9.90
CA PHE A 250 24.06 -40.61 -11.16
C PHE A 250 22.55 -40.87 -11.24
N ALA A 251 21.75 -40.26 -10.36
CA ALA A 251 20.30 -40.35 -10.46
C ALA A 251 19.82 -39.46 -11.62
N ASP A 252 18.75 -39.90 -12.28
CA ASP A 252 18.13 -39.13 -13.36
C ASP A 252 17.54 -37.83 -12.80
N GLU A 253 17.84 -36.72 -13.48
CA GLU A 253 17.19 -35.44 -13.20
C GLU A 253 15.80 -35.41 -13.86
N PRO A 254 14.82 -34.71 -13.27
CA PRO A 254 13.54 -34.52 -13.93
C PRO A 254 13.77 -33.69 -15.19
N ASP A 255 13.21 -34.13 -16.31
CA ASP A 255 13.31 -33.38 -17.54
C ASP A 255 12.47 -32.09 -17.50
N ARG A 256 12.56 -31.32 -18.58
CA ARG A 256 11.84 -30.06 -18.71
C ARG A 256 10.33 -30.24 -18.71
N GLU A 257 9.83 -31.32 -19.30
CA GLU A 257 8.40 -31.62 -19.38
C GLU A 257 7.84 -31.88 -17.98
N GLU A 258 8.55 -32.68 -17.17
CA GLU A 258 8.16 -32.98 -15.79
C GLU A 258 8.08 -31.73 -14.92
N LEU A 259 9.01 -30.78 -15.08
CA LEU A 259 8.97 -29.50 -14.36
C LEU A 259 7.76 -28.66 -14.77
N LEU A 260 7.56 -28.45 -16.07
CA LEU A 260 6.44 -27.65 -16.60
C LEU A 260 5.09 -28.28 -16.25
N TRP A 261 4.97 -29.60 -16.36
CA TRP A 261 3.77 -30.34 -15.97
C TRP A 261 3.46 -30.14 -14.48
N THR A 262 4.48 -30.27 -13.62
CA THR A 262 4.27 -30.15 -12.17
C THR A 262 3.88 -28.72 -11.78
N ILE A 263 4.48 -27.69 -12.39
CA ILE A 263 4.08 -26.29 -12.18
C ILE A 263 2.62 -26.06 -12.59
N ALA A 264 2.22 -26.54 -13.77
CA ALA A 264 0.85 -26.39 -14.27
C ALA A 264 -0.15 -27.10 -13.35
N VAL A 265 0.17 -28.32 -12.89
CA VAL A 265 -0.66 -29.07 -11.95
C VAL A 265 -0.74 -28.38 -10.59
N ALA A 266 0.35 -27.81 -10.08
CA ALA A 266 0.33 -27.01 -8.85
C ALA A 266 -0.63 -25.81 -8.99
N ARG A 267 -0.53 -25.05 -10.08
CA ARG A 267 -1.46 -23.94 -10.36
C ARG A 267 -2.92 -24.40 -10.46
N LEU A 268 -3.19 -25.52 -11.12
CA LEU A 268 -4.55 -26.09 -11.21
C LEU A 268 -5.08 -26.58 -9.85
N CYS A 269 -4.20 -27.12 -9.01
CA CYS A 269 -4.52 -27.61 -7.67
C CYS A 269 -4.97 -26.46 -6.75
N PHE A 270 -4.17 -25.38 -6.71
CA PHE A 270 -4.37 -24.25 -5.79
C PHE A 270 -5.20 -23.09 -6.37
N GLY A 271 -5.38 -23.03 -7.68
CA GLY A 271 -6.21 -22.02 -8.33
C GLY A 271 -5.52 -20.65 -8.52
N PRO A 272 -6.32 -19.59 -8.73
CA PRO A 272 -5.80 -18.29 -9.15
C PRO A 272 -5.11 -17.49 -8.04
N ALA A 273 -5.39 -17.77 -6.76
CA ALA A 273 -4.93 -16.93 -5.65
C ALA A 273 -3.54 -17.31 -5.10
N MET A 274 -3.09 -18.55 -5.30
CA MET A 274 -1.84 -19.04 -4.69
C MET A 274 -0.60 -18.56 -5.44
N THR A 275 0.48 -18.22 -4.75
CA THR A 275 1.77 -17.99 -5.41
C THR A 275 2.41 -19.33 -5.77
N ILE A 276 2.74 -19.53 -7.04
CA ILE A 276 3.53 -20.67 -7.51
C ILE A 276 4.90 -20.16 -7.95
N GLN A 277 5.95 -20.77 -7.39
CA GLN A 277 7.34 -20.39 -7.59
C GLN A 277 8.13 -21.56 -8.17
N ALA A 278 9.04 -21.28 -9.11
CA ALA A 278 10.07 -22.21 -9.55
C ALA A 278 11.43 -21.50 -9.53
N PRO A 279 12.50 -22.08 -8.93
CA PRO A 279 13.80 -21.41 -8.84
C PRO A 279 14.39 -21.13 -10.23
N PRO A 280 14.60 -19.85 -10.61
CA PRO A 280 15.00 -19.49 -11.98
C PRO A 280 16.43 -19.94 -12.31
N ASN A 281 17.31 -20.04 -11.31
CA ASN A 281 18.68 -20.52 -11.48
C ASN A 281 18.75 -22.01 -11.84
N LEU A 282 17.78 -22.81 -11.39
CA LEU A 282 17.75 -24.27 -11.62
C LEU A 282 17.07 -24.67 -12.93
N ALA A 283 16.37 -23.74 -13.57
CA ALA A 283 15.76 -23.94 -14.87
C ALA A 283 16.71 -23.68 -16.06
N GLY A 284 17.83 -22.99 -15.83
CA GLY A 284 18.82 -22.64 -16.84
C GLY A 284 18.32 -21.59 -17.85
N SER A 285 17.68 -22.05 -18.94
CA SER A 285 17.05 -21.23 -19.98
C SER A 285 15.52 -21.42 -20.00
N GLY A 286 14.82 -20.63 -20.83
CA GLY A 286 13.37 -20.79 -21.06
C GLY A 286 12.48 -20.26 -19.93
N PHE A 287 12.76 -19.05 -19.46
CA PHE A 287 11.95 -18.33 -18.47
C PHE A 287 10.48 -18.21 -18.92
N GLY A 288 10.26 -17.98 -20.22
CA GLY A 288 8.93 -17.90 -20.82
C GLY A 288 8.08 -19.15 -20.64
N GLU A 289 8.68 -20.34 -20.69
CA GLU A 289 7.94 -21.59 -20.52
C GLU A 289 7.49 -21.78 -19.05
N LEU A 290 8.32 -21.37 -18.08
CA LEU A 290 7.93 -21.40 -16.68
C LEU A 290 6.77 -20.45 -16.40
N LEU A 291 6.83 -19.24 -16.96
CA LEU A 291 5.72 -18.30 -16.93
C LEU A 291 4.50 -18.97 -17.55
N ALA A 292 4.57 -19.45 -18.79
CA ALA A 292 3.47 -20.14 -19.46
C ALA A 292 2.91 -21.35 -18.67
N ALA A 293 3.74 -22.03 -17.87
CA ALA A 293 3.29 -23.11 -17.00
C ALA A 293 2.51 -22.64 -15.76
N GLY A 294 2.56 -21.34 -15.41
CA GLY A 294 1.69 -20.73 -14.40
C GLY A 294 2.39 -20.20 -13.16
N ILE A 295 3.73 -20.08 -13.15
CA ILE A 295 4.41 -19.35 -12.07
C ILE A 295 4.05 -17.86 -12.12
N ASN A 296 4.03 -17.22 -10.96
CA ASN A 296 3.91 -15.77 -10.82
C ASN A 296 5.04 -15.19 -9.95
N ASP A 297 6.01 -16.00 -9.56
CA ASP A 297 7.10 -15.59 -8.68
C ASP A 297 8.41 -16.30 -9.04
N TRP A 298 9.50 -15.54 -9.05
CA TRP A 298 10.86 -16.03 -9.30
C TRP A 298 11.60 -16.43 -8.02
N GLY A 299 10.98 -16.27 -6.86
CA GLY A 299 11.56 -16.57 -5.55
C GLY A 299 12.53 -15.52 -5.06
N GLY A 300 13.29 -15.90 -4.04
CA GLY A 300 14.35 -15.08 -3.48
C GLY A 300 15.60 -15.07 -4.37
N VAL A 301 16.04 -13.90 -4.81
CA VAL A 301 17.22 -13.68 -5.66
C VAL A 301 18.23 -12.83 -4.90
N SER A 302 19.48 -13.28 -4.84
CA SER A 302 20.53 -12.56 -4.12
C SER A 302 21.54 -11.90 -5.06
N PRO A 303 21.77 -10.58 -4.93
CA PRO A 303 22.87 -9.91 -5.61
C PRO A 303 24.22 -10.03 -4.86
N VAL A 304 24.22 -10.60 -3.64
CA VAL A 304 25.39 -10.62 -2.74
C VAL A 304 25.90 -12.03 -2.50
N THR A 305 25.02 -12.94 -2.09
CA THR A 305 25.39 -14.29 -1.64
C THR A 305 25.05 -15.34 -2.69
N PRO A 306 25.87 -16.39 -2.89
CA PRO A 306 25.52 -17.48 -3.80
C PRO A 306 24.30 -18.28 -3.28
N ASP A 307 23.73 -19.12 -4.13
CA ASP A 307 22.85 -20.19 -3.67
C ASP A 307 23.70 -21.24 -2.95
N HIS A 308 23.66 -21.26 -1.61
CA HIS A 308 24.47 -22.24 -0.86
C HIS A 308 23.92 -23.67 -0.96
N VAL A 309 22.68 -23.85 -1.44
CA VAL A 309 22.09 -25.18 -1.68
C VAL A 309 22.54 -25.71 -3.04
N ASN A 310 22.53 -24.85 -4.07
CA ASN A 310 22.97 -25.18 -5.44
C ASN A 310 24.06 -24.20 -5.91
N PRO A 311 25.27 -24.25 -5.33
CA PRO A 311 26.34 -23.29 -5.63
C PRO A 311 26.82 -23.32 -7.08
N GLU A 312 26.56 -24.41 -7.80
CA GLU A 312 26.81 -24.55 -9.23
C GLU A 312 25.83 -23.79 -10.12
N ALA A 313 24.70 -23.34 -9.58
CA ALA A 313 23.63 -22.62 -10.28
C ALA A 313 23.46 -21.20 -9.72
N PRO A 314 24.25 -20.22 -10.20
CA PRO A 314 24.21 -18.86 -9.67
C PRO A 314 22.88 -18.16 -9.92
N TRP A 315 22.53 -17.22 -9.04
CA TRP A 315 21.34 -16.39 -9.19
C TRP A 315 21.37 -15.61 -10.52
N PRO A 316 20.26 -15.54 -11.28
CA PRO A 316 20.18 -14.66 -12.42
C PRO A 316 20.25 -13.19 -11.97
N ALA A 317 20.90 -12.35 -12.77
CA ALA A 317 20.88 -10.91 -12.54
C ALA A 317 19.44 -10.38 -12.63
N ILE A 318 19.09 -9.43 -11.75
CA ILE A 318 17.73 -8.86 -11.70
C ILE A 318 17.33 -8.23 -13.03
N ALA A 319 18.26 -7.53 -13.71
CA ALA A 319 18.00 -6.96 -15.03
C ALA A 319 17.66 -8.03 -16.09
N ARG A 320 18.19 -9.24 -15.97
CA ARG A 320 17.81 -10.36 -16.84
C ARG A 320 16.39 -10.83 -16.51
N LEU A 321 16.03 -10.96 -15.24
CA LEU A 321 14.67 -11.31 -14.84
C LEU A 321 13.66 -10.30 -15.35
N GLU A 322 13.98 -9.01 -15.27
CA GLU A 322 13.13 -7.93 -15.77
C GLU A 322 12.92 -8.05 -17.28
N ALA A 323 14.01 -8.22 -18.04
CA ALA A 323 13.96 -8.37 -19.49
C ALA A 323 13.18 -9.62 -19.94
N GLU A 324 13.44 -10.77 -19.31
CA GLU A 324 12.76 -12.03 -19.61
C GLU A 324 11.27 -11.98 -19.23
N THR A 325 10.94 -11.41 -18.07
CA THR A 325 9.55 -11.21 -17.65
C THR A 325 8.83 -10.31 -18.65
N ALA A 326 9.46 -9.21 -19.05
CA ALA A 326 8.90 -8.28 -20.02
C ALA A 326 8.70 -8.89 -21.41
N ALA A 327 9.67 -9.68 -21.89
CA ALA A 327 9.62 -10.35 -23.19
C ALA A 327 8.45 -11.34 -23.29
N HIS A 328 7.93 -11.81 -22.16
CA HIS A 328 6.81 -12.74 -22.06
C HIS A 328 5.55 -12.10 -21.49
N GLY A 329 5.42 -10.77 -21.61
CA GLY A 329 4.19 -10.04 -21.26
C GLY A 329 3.97 -9.80 -19.77
N GLY A 330 4.94 -10.13 -18.91
CA GLY A 330 4.88 -9.86 -17.47
C GLY A 330 5.41 -8.48 -17.08
N ILE A 331 5.15 -8.09 -15.83
CA ILE A 331 5.71 -6.93 -15.15
C ILE A 331 6.41 -7.43 -13.89
N LEU A 332 7.74 -7.27 -13.83
CA LEU A 332 8.51 -7.66 -12.67
C LEU A 332 8.31 -6.65 -11.54
N ALA A 333 7.99 -7.11 -10.34
CA ALA A 333 7.97 -6.29 -9.13
C ALA A 333 8.72 -6.98 -7.99
N GLU A 334 9.45 -6.21 -7.20
CA GLU A 334 10.00 -6.71 -5.95
C GLU A 334 8.87 -6.98 -4.94
N ARG A 335 9.02 -7.98 -4.09
CA ARG A 335 8.18 -8.26 -2.91
C ARG A 335 9.05 -8.42 -1.66
N LEU A 336 8.41 -8.40 -0.48
CA LEU A 336 9.05 -8.92 0.74
C LEU A 336 9.06 -10.46 0.72
N ALA A 337 9.75 -11.08 1.68
CA ALA A 337 9.66 -12.53 1.90
C ALA A 337 8.21 -13.00 2.15
N VAL A 338 7.39 -12.11 2.73
CA VAL A 338 5.95 -12.30 2.87
C VAL A 338 5.21 -11.73 1.66
N HIS A 339 4.24 -12.48 1.15
CA HIS A 339 3.41 -12.05 0.03
C HIS A 339 2.35 -11.01 0.43
N PRO A 340 1.96 -10.12 -0.52
CA PRO A 340 0.87 -9.16 -0.35
C PRO A 340 -0.39 -9.67 0.37
N SER A 341 -0.88 -10.87 0.04
CA SER A 341 -2.10 -11.46 0.62
C SER A 341 -2.06 -11.56 2.14
N HIS A 342 -0.86 -11.77 2.72
CA HIS A 342 -0.66 -11.90 4.16
C HIS A 342 -0.25 -10.55 4.79
N LEU A 343 0.41 -9.67 4.04
CA LEU A 343 0.77 -8.31 4.50
C LEU A 343 -0.43 -7.38 4.62
N LEU A 344 -1.51 -7.61 3.87
CA LEU A 344 -2.73 -6.80 3.94
C LEU A 344 -3.61 -7.16 5.16
N ASP A 345 -3.31 -8.25 5.87
CA ASP A 345 -3.97 -8.69 7.11
C ASP A 345 -2.91 -8.94 8.21
N LEU A 346 -2.22 -7.86 8.58
CA LEU A 346 -1.14 -7.90 9.58
C LEU A 346 -1.61 -8.41 10.94
N ASP A 347 -2.84 -8.10 11.34
CA ASP A 347 -3.38 -8.47 12.66
C ASP A 347 -3.46 -9.99 12.82
N ARG A 348 -3.76 -10.70 11.73
CA ARG A 348 -3.74 -12.16 11.70
C ARG A 348 -2.33 -12.72 11.55
N TRP A 349 -1.57 -12.21 10.58
CA TRP A 349 -0.40 -12.91 10.07
C TRP A 349 0.93 -12.47 10.66
N GLN A 350 0.99 -11.31 11.31
CA GLN A 350 2.25 -10.73 11.78
C GLN A 350 2.16 -10.39 13.26
N ASP A 351 3.27 -10.60 13.96
CA ASP A 351 3.39 -10.11 15.33
C ASP A 351 3.29 -8.58 15.35
N VAL A 352 2.63 -8.04 16.38
CA VAL A 352 2.38 -6.59 16.50
C VAL A 352 3.67 -5.76 16.50
N SER A 353 4.78 -6.33 16.95
CA SER A 353 6.09 -5.67 16.93
C SER A 353 6.60 -5.39 15.50
N LEU A 354 6.15 -6.16 14.51
CA LEU A 354 6.55 -6.03 13.11
C LEU A 354 5.60 -5.13 12.29
N HIS A 355 4.43 -4.77 12.84
CA HIS A 355 3.41 -4.01 12.10
C HIS A 355 3.93 -2.67 11.57
N ARG A 356 4.57 -1.88 12.45
CA ARG A 356 5.10 -0.57 12.08
C ARG A 356 6.17 -0.67 10.96
N PRO A 357 7.28 -1.42 11.12
CA PRO A 357 8.29 -1.48 10.06
C PRO A 357 7.75 -2.07 8.75
N LEU A 358 6.77 -2.98 8.78
CA LEU A 358 6.11 -3.45 7.56
C LEU A 358 5.29 -2.36 6.88
N ARG A 359 4.47 -1.60 7.62
CA ARG A 359 3.69 -0.47 7.07
C ARG A 359 4.57 0.66 6.51
N GLU A 360 5.75 0.88 7.09
CA GLU A 360 6.74 1.86 6.60
C GLU A 360 7.33 1.49 5.24
N THR A 361 7.36 0.19 4.93
CA THR A 361 8.10 -0.34 3.77
C THR A 361 7.20 -0.77 2.62
N MET A 362 5.87 -0.79 2.78
CA MET A 362 4.93 -1.26 1.74
C MET A 362 3.99 -0.18 1.17
N ASP A 363 3.50 -0.43 -0.04
CA ASP A 363 2.46 0.33 -0.73
C ASP A 363 1.05 -0.25 -0.44
N THR A 364 -0.01 0.29 -1.06
CA THR A 364 -1.43 -0.09 -0.83
C THR A 364 -1.70 -1.55 -1.17
N GLN A 365 -0.83 -2.16 -1.98
CA GLN A 365 -0.96 -3.54 -2.42
C GLN A 365 -0.03 -4.46 -1.64
N GLY A 366 0.61 -3.99 -0.56
CA GLY A 366 1.56 -4.80 0.21
C GLY A 366 2.88 -5.06 -0.52
N LEU A 367 3.16 -4.37 -1.63
CA LEU A 367 4.46 -4.45 -2.30
C LEU A 367 5.43 -3.40 -1.75
N PRO A 368 6.74 -3.65 -1.74
CA PRO A 368 7.70 -2.73 -1.18
C PRO A 368 7.71 -1.37 -1.89
N ARG A 369 7.83 -0.29 -1.10
CA ARG A 369 8.08 1.06 -1.60
C ARG A 369 9.46 1.09 -2.25
N VAL A 370 9.51 1.45 -3.54
CA VAL A 370 10.74 1.50 -4.34
C VAL A 370 11.35 2.90 -4.43
N ASP A 371 10.64 3.92 -3.93
CA ASP A 371 11.10 5.30 -3.83
C ASP A 371 11.13 5.78 -2.36
N GLY A 372 12.03 6.73 -2.10
CA GLY A 372 12.16 7.39 -0.80
C GLY A 372 11.20 8.57 -0.62
N TRP A 373 10.36 8.88 -1.60
CA TRP A 373 9.52 10.07 -1.55
C TRP A 373 8.43 9.93 -0.48
N ARG A 374 8.26 11.01 0.27
CA ARG A 374 7.26 11.18 1.33
C ARG A 374 6.45 12.43 1.04
N VAL A 375 5.13 12.28 1.07
CA VAL A 375 4.20 13.36 0.74
C VAL A 375 4.35 14.51 1.73
N GLY A 376 4.51 15.73 1.22
CA GLY A 376 4.72 16.93 2.01
C GLY A 376 6.10 17.02 2.67
N GLY A 377 6.97 16.02 2.49
CA GLY A 377 8.34 16.01 3.01
C GLY A 377 9.28 16.96 2.25
N ALA A 378 10.49 17.12 2.76
CA ALA A 378 11.55 17.88 2.10
C ALA A 378 12.09 17.18 0.84
N GLU A 379 11.88 15.86 0.73
CA GLU A 379 12.36 15.06 -0.37
C GLU A 379 11.70 15.45 -1.68
N GLN A 380 12.51 15.68 -2.71
CA GLN A 380 12.00 15.97 -4.03
C GLN A 380 11.30 14.73 -4.61
N ALA A 381 10.12 14.92 -5.19
CA ALA A 381 9.43 13.86 -5.92
C ALA A 381 10.28 13.39 -7.12
N PRO A 382 10.22 12.09 -7.49
CA PRO A 382 10.87 11.60 -8.70
C PRO A 382 10.36 12.34 -9.95
N GLU A 383 11.26 12.59 -10.90
CA GLU A 383 10.86 13.08 -12.22
C GLU A 383 10.08 11.99 -12.97
N LEU A 384 8.95 12.37 -13.56
CA LEU A 384 8.08 11.44 -14.29
C LEU A 384 8.37 11.51 -15.79
N THR A 385 8.89 10.41 -16.36
CA THR A 385 9.01 10.23 -17.81
C THR A 385 8.11 9.08 -18.24
N LEU A 386 7.02 9.41 -18.94
CA LEU A 386 6.05 8.42 -19.42
C LEU A 386 6.53 7.81 -20.75
N MET A 387 6.64 6.49 -20.80
CA MET A 387 6.92 5.73 -22.02
C MET A 387 5.78 4.73 -22.28
N PRO A 388 4.61 5.22 -22.75
CA PRO A 388 3.45 4.36 -22.97
C PRO A 388 3.76 3.28 -24.00
N GLY A 389 3.23 2.09 -23.75
CA GLY A 389 3.48 0.90 -24.57
C GLY A 389 2.26 -0.01 -24.64
N THR A 390 2.47 -1.21 -25.16
CA THR A 390 1.45 -2.26 -25.15
C THR A 390 1.07 -2.59 -23.71
N ILE A 391 -0.22 -2.50 -23.40
CA ILE A 391 -0.75 -2.88 -22.09
C ILE A 391 -0.51 -4.38 -21.89
N ARG A 392 0.10 -4.73 -20.77
CA ARG A 392 0.48 -6.10 -20.43
C ARG A 392 -0.60 -6.78 -19.60
N ASP A 393 -1.19 -6.08 -18.64
CA ASP A 393 -2.27 -6.64 -17.83
C ASP A 393 -3.59 -6.65 -18.62
N PRO A 394 -4.15 -7.85 -18.92
CA PRO A 394 -5.39 -7.95 -19.67
C PRO A 394 -6.59 -7.30 -18.95
N ARG A 395 -6.55 -7.17 -17.62
CA ARG A 395 -7.60 -6.52 -16.83
C ARG A 395 -7.58 -5.01 -17.04
N ILE A 396 -6.39 -4.42 -17.16
CA ILE A 396 -6.22 -2.99 -17.49
C ILE A 396 -6.66 -2.73 -18.94
N ALA A 397 -6.27 -3.60 -19.87
CA ALA A 397 -6.69 -3.50 -21.26
C ALA A 397 -8.23 -3.53 -21.38
N ALA A 398 -8.88 -4.51 -20.73
CA ALA A 398 -10.33 -4.61 -20.70
C ALA A 398 -11.01 -3.39 -20.05
N ALA A 399 -10.42 -2.83 -18.99
CA ALA A 399 -10.93 -1.61 -18.35
C ALA A 399 -10.86 -0.40 -19.31
N LEU A 400 -9.73 -0.18 -19.98
CA LEU A 400 -9.59 0.92 -20.92
C LEU A 400 -10.50 0.74 -22.15
N ASP A 401 -10.64 -0.48 -22.68
CA ASP A 401 -11.58 -0.80 -23.76
C ASP A 401 -13.04 -0.54 -23.36
N ALA A 402 -13.41 -0.84 -22.11
CA ALA A 402 -14.73 -0.52 -21.57
C ALA A 402 -14.98 1.00 -21.60
N VAL A 403 -14.02 1.81 -21.16
CA VAL A 403 -14.14 3.28 -21.21
C VAL A 403 -14.22 3.78 -22.65
N ILE A 404 -13.39 3.26 -23.55
CA ILE A 404 -13.38 3.63 -24.98
C ILE A 404 -14.74 3.32 -25.63
N THR A 405 -15.37 2.21 -25.26
CA THR A 405 -16.69 1.80 -25.75
C THR A 405 -17.86 2.42 -25.00
N GLY A 406 -17.60 3.36 -24.08
CA GLY A 406 -18.61 4.11 -23.34
C GLY A 406 -19.29 3.35 -22.20
N LYS A 407 -18.71 2.23 -21.75
CA LYS A 407 -19.21 1.45 -20.60
C LYS A 407 -18.67 2.02 -19.30
N THR A 408 -19.50 2.00 -18.26
CA THR A 408 -19.10 2.33 -16.90
C THR A 408 -18.23 1.19 -16.34
N LEU A 409 -17.17 1.56 -15.63
CA LEU A 409 -16.28 0.61 -14.95
C LEU A 409 -16.94 0.05 -13.68
N ASP A 410 -16.69 -1.23 -13.40
CA ASP A 410 -17.01 -1.84 -12.11
C ASP A 410 -15.83 -1.71 -11.13
N GLU A 411 -16.02 -2.16 -9.88
CA GLU A 411 -15.00 -2.09 -8.82
C GLU A 411 -13.70 -2.80 -9.22
N ALA A 412 -13.80 -3.99 -9.82
CA ALA A 412 -12.64 -4.78 -10.22
C ALA A 412 -11.81 -4.09 -11.31
N ALA A 413 -12.47 -3.48 -12.30
CA ALA A 413 -11.79 -2.72 -13.35
C ALA A 413 -11.06 -1.48 -12.80
N VAL A 414 -11.66 -0.78 -11.83
CA VAL A 414 -11.00 0.36 -11.17
C VAL A 414 -9.81 -0.09 -10.32
N VAL A 415 -9.94 -1.20 -9.58
CA VAL A 415 -8.82 -1.80 -8.82
C VAL A 415 -7.68 -2.20 -9.75
N ALA A 416 -7.97 -2.77 -10.92
CA ALA A 416 -6.95 -3.11 -11.92
C ALA A 416 -6.19 -1.86 -12.38
N LEU A 417 -6.88 -0.75 -12.66
CA LEU A 417 -6.24 0.52 -13.03
C LEU A 417 -5.38 1.08 -11.90
N LEU A 418 -5.83 1.02 -10.63
CA LEU A 418 -5.07 1.44 -9.45
C LEU A 418 -3.84 0.56 -9.16
N SER A 419 -3.79 -0.62 -9.78
CA SER A 419 -2.70 -1.59 -9.65
C SER A 419 -1.63 -1.43 -10.75
N ALA A 420 -1.80 -0.50 -11.69
CA ALA A 420 -0.92 -0.33 -12.83
C ALA A 420 0.54 -0.06 -12.42
N ARG A 421 1.47 -0.71 -13.13
CA ARG A 421 2.93 -0.63 -12.95
C ARG A 421 3.65 -0.69 -14.29
N GLY A 422 4.91 -0.27 -14.32
CA GLY A 422 5.72 -0.26 -15.54
C GLY A 422 5.02 0.45 -16.70
N GLN A 423 5.05 -0.16 -17.89
CA GLN A 423 4.41 0.41 -19.09
C GLN A 423 2.89 0.58 -18.95
N ASP A 424 2.22 -0.23 -18.13
CA ASP A 424 0.78 -0.09 -17.92
C ASP A 424 0.47 1.19 -17.13
N PHE A 425 1.30 1.54 -16.15
CA PHE A 425 1.20 2.81 -15.44
C PHE A 425 1.38 3.99 -16.41
N ASP A 426 2.38 3.91 -17.30
CA ASP A 426 2.63 4.95 -18.30
C ASP A 426 1.45 5.12 -19.27
N THR A 427 0.89 4.01 -19.73
CA THR A 427 -0.27 3.99 -20.63
C THR A 427 -1.53 4.53 -19.95
N VAL A 428 -1.80 4.16 -18.69
CA VAL A 428 -2.93 4.69 -17.91
C VAL A 428 -2.80 6.21 -17.71
N CYS A 429 -1.61 6.71 -17.32
CA CYS A 429 -1.36 8.14 -17.17
C CYS A 429 -1.54 8.90 -18.49
N THR A 430 -0.96 8.36 -19.58
CA THR A 430 -1.09 8.95 -20.92
C THR A 430 -2.53 9.00 -21.38
N TYR A 431 -3.30 7.92 -21.14
CA TYR A 431 -4.72 7.86 -21.49
C TYR A 431 -5.56 8.86 -20.68
N ALA A 432 -5.31 8.98 -19.38
CA ALA A 432 -5.95 9.98 -18.53
C ALA A 432 -5.65 11.41 -19.03
N ASN A 433 -4.41 11.66 -19.45
CA ASN A 433 -4.01 12.95 -20.01
C ASN A 433 -4.72 13.29 -21.32
N ARG A 434 -4.96 12.29 -22.18
CA ARG A 434 -5.78 12.44 -23.39
C ARG A 434 -7.22 12.82 -23.05
N LEU A 435 -7.86 12.14 -22.09
CA LEU A 435 -9.22 12.51 -21.63
C LEU A 435 -9.27 13.92 -21.04
N ARG A 436 -8.21 14.35 -20.33
CA ARG A 436 -8.10 15.73 -19.88
C ARG A 436 -8.03 16.70 -21.05
N GLN A 437 -7.25 16.39 -22.09
CA GLN A 437 -7.17 17.24 -23.29
C GLN A 437 -8.52 17.36 -24.01
N GLU A 438 -9.29 16.27 -24.08
CA GLU A 438 -10.64 16.28 -24.67
C GLU A 438 -11.62 17.17 -23.91
N THR A 439 -11.47 17.29 -22.59
CA THR A 439 -12.41 18.04 -21.73
C THR A 439 -11.96 19.46 -21.39
N ALA A 440 -10.65 19.70 -21.27
CA ALA A 440 -10.09 20.98 -20.82
C ALA A 440 -9.11 21.62 -21.82
N GLY A 441 -8.78 20.95 -22.93
CA GLY A 441 -7.74 21.41 -23.84
C GLY A 441 -6.39 21.53 -23.14
N ASP A 442 -5.60 22.55 -23.51
CA ASP A 442 -4.33 22.89 -22.85
C ASP A 442 -4.50 23.79 -21.63
N THR A 443 -5.72 24.18 -21.29
CA THR A 443 -5.97 25.06 -20.16
C THR A 443 -5.84 24.31 -18.84
N VAL A 444 -5.01 24.85 -17.95
CA VAL A 444 -4.97 24.46 -16.53
C VAL A 444 -5.43 25.65 -15.70
N ARG A 445 -6.36 25.40 -14.79
CA ARG A 445 -7.00 26.44 -14.01
C ARG A 445 -6.43 26.55 -12.59
N PHE A 446 -6.57 27.71 -11.99
CA PHE A 446 -6.32 27.94 -10.57
C PHE A 446 -7.25 29.05 -10.05
N VAL A 447 -7.48 29.11 -8.75
CA VAL A 447 -8.26 30.18 -8.09
C VAL A 447 -7.36 30.98 -7.14
N VAL A 448 -7.57 32.29 -7.07
CA VAL A 448 -6.94 33.11 -6.02
C VAL A 448 -7.87 33.07 -4.81
N ASN A 449 -7.43 32.38 -3.76
CA ASN A 449 -8.23 32.15 -2.57
C ASN A 449 -7.45 32.31 -1.27
N ARG A 450 -8.19 32.46 -0.18
CA ARG A 450 -7.67 32.45 1.18
C ARG A 450 -8.37 31.39 2.03
N ASN A 451 -7.58 30.64 2.80
CA ASN A 451 -8.11 29.73 3.80
C ASN A 451 -8.32 30.48 5.12
N ILE A 452 -9.53 30.39 5.66
CA ILE A 452 -9.90 30.96 6.95
C ILE A 452 -10.35 29.81 7.85
N ASN A 453 -9.38 29.26 8.58
CA ASN A 453 -9.66 28.32 9.66
C ASN A 453 -10.13 29.11 10.89
N TYR A 454 -11.44 29.12 11.16
CA TYR A 454 -12.01 29.97 12.22
C TYR A 454 -11.85 29.38 13.63
N THR A 455 -11.65 28.06 13.76
CA THR A 455 -11.27 27.43 15.02
C THR A 455 -10.51 26.12 14.80
N ASN A 456 -9.55 25.82 15.67
CA ASN A 456 -8.91 24.50 15.76
C ASN A 456 -9.48 23.65 16.91
N ILE A 457 -10.61 24.06 17.52
CA ILE A 457 -11.27 23.34 18.60
C ILE A 457 -12.27 22.36 18.00
N CYS A 458 -12.07 21.07 18.27
CA CYS A 458 -12.97 20.01 17.85
C CYS A 458 -13.26 19.06 19.02
N PHE A 459 -14.51 18.57 19.14
CA PHE A 459 -14.82 17.51 20.10
C PHE A 459 -14.64 16.10 19.55
N HIS A 460 -14.60 15.90 18.23
CA HIS A 460 -14.32 14.60 17.62
C HIS A 460 -12.84 14.22 17.74
N LYS A 461 -12.59 12.91 17.82
CA LYS A 461 -11.25 12.33 17.89
C LYS A 461 -10.89 11.51 16.65
N CYS A 462 -10.56 12.18 15.56
CA CYS A 462 -10.05 11.49 14.36
C CYS A 462 -8.63 10.98 14.60
N ALA A 463 -8.34 9.76 14.12
CA ALA A 463 -7.04 9.13 14.31
C ALA A 463 -5.92 9.78 13.48
N PHE A 464 -6.27 10.40 12.35
CA PHE A 464 -5.31 11.04 11.43
C PHE A 464 -5.09 12.54 11.66
N CYS A 465 -5.99 13.20 12.40
CA CYS A 465 -6.00 14.66 12.46
C CYS A 465 -5.00 15.16 13.51
N ALA A 466 -4.03 15.96 13.08
CA ALA A 466 -3.06 16.62 13.98
C ALA A 466 -3.74 17.57 15.00
N PHE A 467 -4.98 18.03 14.73
CA PHE A 467 -5.77 18.85 15.64
C PHE A 467 -6.64 18.06 16.64
N SER A 468 -6.66 16.72 16.56
CA SER A 468 -7.43 15.84 17.44
C SER A 468 -7.04 16.01 18.92
N LYS A 469 -7.94 15.81 19.88
CA LYS A 469 -7.62 15.93 21.32
C LYS A 469 -6.72 14.76 21.80
N GLY A 470 -5.48 15.05 22.20
CA GLY A 470 -4.57 14.10 22.86
C GLY A 470 -3.31 14.79 23.42
N LYS A 471 -2.59 14.14 24.35
CA LYS A 471 -1.34 14.68 24.93
C LYS A 471 -0.32 15.08 23.86
N LEU A 472 -0.16 14.24 22.83
CA LEU A 472 0.72 14.49 21.68
C LEU A 472 0.23 15.65 20.79
N ALA A 473 -1.10 15.79 20.62
CA ALA A 473 -1.67 16.81 19.75
C ALA A 473 -1.66 18.22 20.34
N ALA A 474 -1.51 18.37 21.66
CA ALA A 474 -1.37 19.68 22.31
C ALA A 474 -0.05 20.38 21.92
N GLU A 475 0.99 19.62 21.60
CA GLU A 475 2.29 20.14 21.15
C GLU A 475 2.27 20.50 19.65
N LEU A 476 1.47 19.79 18.85
CA LEU A 476 1.45 19.90 17.38
C LEU A 476 0.48 20.96 16.83
N ARG A 477 -0.68 21.18 17.49
CA ARG A 477 -1.77 22.03 16.96
C ARG A 477 -1.64 23.54 17.21
N GLY A 478 -0.58 23.97 17.90
CA GLY A 478 -0.47 25.31 18.45
C GLY A 478 -1.51 25.59 19.56
N PRO A 479 -1.60 26.83 20.07
CA PRO A 479 -2.61 27.19 21.06
C PRO A 479 -4.02 27.02 20.47
N ALA A 480 -4.98 26.66 21.34
CA ALA A 480 -6.39 26.67 20.93
C ALA A 480 -6.80 28.09 20.56
N TYR A 481 -7.56 28.26 19.49
CA TYR A 481 -8.09 29.56 19.06
C TYR A 481 -9.52 29.44 18.53
N ASP A 482 -10.24 30.56 18.59
CA ASP A 482 -11.60 30.75 18.12
C ASP A 482 -11.72 32.19 17.62
N LEU A 483 -11.68 32.38 16.30
CA LEU A 483 -11.56 33.70 15.68
C LEU A 483 -12.80 34.55 15.95
N ASP A 484 -12.60 35.80 16.37
CA ASP A 484 -13.69 36.77 16.43
C ASP A 484 -14.25 37.05 15.03
N LEU A 485 -15.54 37.37 14.94
CA LEU A 485 -16.19 37.72 13.67
C LEU A 485 -15.53 38.92 12.98
N ASP A 486 -15.00 39.88 13.74
CA ASP A 486 -14.25 41.02 13.20
C ASP A 486 -12.96 40.56 12.49
N GLU A 487 -12.30 39.52 13.00
CA GLU A 487 -11.11 38.96 12.38
C GLU A 487 -11.46 38.18 11.11
N VAL A 488 -12.58 37.45 11.08
CA VAL A 488 -13.11 36.82 9.85
C VAL A 488 -13.41 37.90 8.79
N THR A 489 -14.09 38.97 9.19
CA THR A 489 -14.41 40.12 8.33
C THR A 489 -13.14 40.74 7.76
N ARG A 490 -12.16 41.03 8.61
CA ARG A 490 -10.86 41.62 8.22
C ARG A 490 -10.10 40.71 7.25
N ARG A 491 -10.03 39.41 7.52
CA ARG A 491 -9.33 38.44 6.66
C ARG A 491 -9.96 38.33 5.28
N THR A 492 -11.28 38.38 5.21
CA THR A 492 -12.02 38.36 3.95
C THR A 492 -11.81 39.66 3.16
N ALA A 493 -11.87 40.82 3.81
CA ALA A 493 -11.58 42.11 3.19
C ALA A 493 -10.15 42.17 2.63
N GLU A 494 -9.17 41.66 3.39
CA GLU A 494 -7.78 41.56 2.95
C GLU A 494 -7.62 40.59 1.77
N ALA A 495 -8.29 39.42 1.79
CA ALA A 495 -8.26 38.49 0.67
C ALA A 495 -8.78 39.15 -0.60
N TRP A 496 -9.92 39.84 -0.52
CA TRP A 496 -10.49 40.59 -1.63
C TRP A 496 -9.55 41.69 -2.13
N ALA A 497 -8.93 42.45 -1.22
CA ALA A 497 -7.94 43.47 -1.59
C ALA A 497 -6.70 42.90 -2.28
N ARG A 498 -6.40 41.60 -2.05
CA ARG A 498 -5.34 40.84 -2.73
C ARG A 498 -5.83 40.09 -3.97
N GLY A 499 -7.02 40.43 -4.49
CA GLY A 499 -7.55 39.87 -5.74
C GLY A 499 -8.20 38.49 -5.59
N ALA A 500 -8.42 38.01 -4.37
CA ALA A 500 -9.12 36.75 -4.16
C ALA A 500 -10.58 36.84 -4.62
N THR A 501 -11.03 35.80 -5.32
CA THR A 501 -12.43 35.60 -5.70
C THR A 501 -13.14 34.61 -4.78
N GLU A 502 -12.39 33.94 -3.91
CA GLU A 502 -12.87 32.90 -3.01
C GLU A 502 -12.26 33.06 -1.61
N VAL A 503 -13.08 32.85 -0.58
CA VAL A 503 -12.61 32.45 0.75
C VAL A 503 -13.09 31.04 1.06
N CYS A 504 -12.17 30.18 1.46
CA CYS A 504 -12.46 28.84 1.93
C CYS A 504 -12.51 28.84 3.47
N MET A 505 -13.68 28.57 4.06
CA MET A 505 -13.87 28.66 5.52
C MET A 505 -14.22 27.30 6.12
N GLN A 506 -13.39 26.84 7.06
CA GLN A 506 -13.57 25.55 7.74
C GLN A 506 -13.12 25.65 9.20
N GLY A 507 -13.58 24.73 10.05
CA GLY A 507 -13.11 24.66 11.43
C GLY A 507 -13.32 23.30 12.07
N GLY A 508 -12.88 23.18 13.32
CA GLY A 508 -13.29 22.06 14.16
C GLY A 508 -14.76 22.17 14.56
N ILE A 509 -15.37 21.04 14.95
CA ILE A 509 -16.72 21.06 15.53
C ILE A 509 -16.61 21.53 16.98
N HIS A 510 -16.80 22.83 17.17
CA HIS A 510 -16.71 23.45 18.49
C HIS A 510 -17.96 23.08 19.32
N PRO A 511 -17.83 22.62 20.59
CA PRO A 511 -18.95 22.21 21.46
C PRO A 511 -20.02 23.27 21.77
N HIS A 512 -19.81 24.50 21.32
CA HIS A 512 -20.66 25.66 21.63
C HIS A 512 -21.15 26.35 20.35
N TYR A 513 -20.71 25.89 19.19
CA TYR A 513 -21.23 26.38 17.93
C TYR A 513 -22.63 25.82 17.74
N THR A 514 -23.48 26.61 17.11
CA THR A 514 -24.80 26.18 16.64
C THR A 514 -24.95 26.57 15.18
N GLY A 515 -26.05 26.19 14.54
CA GLY A 515 -26.39 26.68 13.20
C GLY A 515 -26.33 28.20 13.08
N GLN A 516 -26.67 28.94 14.15
CA GLN A 516 -26.55 30.40 14.18
C GLN A 516 -25.10 30.88 14.06
N THR A 517 -24.15 30.19 14.69
CA THR A 517 -22.73 30.55 14.61
C THR A 517 -22.21 30.47 13.17
N TYR A 518 -22.61 29.46 12.41
CA TYR A 518 -22.24 29.33 11.00
C TYR A 518 -22.87 30.44 10.14
N LEU A 519 -24.12 30.85 10.43
CA LEU A 519 -24.74 32.01 9.77
C LEU A 519 -24.02 33.32 10.10
N ASP A 520 -23.61 33.52 11.35
CA ASP A 520 -22.87 34.71 11.78
C ASP A 520 -21.49 34.79 11.12
N LEU A 521 -20.81 33.64 10.96
CA LEU A 521 -19.54 33.54 10.22
C LEU A 521 -19.71 33.91 8.74
N LEU A 522 -20.79 33.47 8.08
CA LEU A 522 -21.11 33.88 6.71
C LEU A 522 -21.38 35.38 6.62
N ALA A 523 -22.18 35.92 7.53
CA ALA A 523 -22.47 37.34 7.58
C ALA A 523 -21.19 38.18 7.75
N ALA A 524 -20.27 37.75 8.61
CA ALA A 524 -18.96 38.37 8.79
C ALA A 524 -18.11 38.34 7.51
N ALA A 525 -18.04 37.20 6.83
CA ALA A 525 -17.33 37.10 5.56
C ALA A 525 -17.92 38.05 4.50
N LYS A 526 -19.25 38.07 4.37
CA LYS A 526 -19.96 38.96 3.42
C LYS A 526 -19.84 40.45 3.79
N ALA A 527 -19.74 40.78 5.07
CA ALA A 527 -19.45 42.15 5.50
C ALA A 527 -18.03 42.59 5.08
N GLY A 528 -17.06 41.66 5.08
CA GLY A 528 -15.68 41.93 4.65
C GLY A 528 -15.56 42.14 3.15
N ALA A 529 -16.28 41.35 2.35
CA ALA A 529 -16.38 41.51 0.91
C ALA A 529 -17.70 40.90 0.38
N PRO A 530 -18.72 41.69 0.02
CA PRO A 530 -20.02 41.16 -0.41
C PRO A 530 -19.95 40.25 -1.64
N ASP A 531 -19.07 40.58 -2.58
CA ASP A 531 -18.94 39.91 -3.88
C ASP A 531 -17.99 38.70 -3.86
N VAL A 532 -17.30 38.42 -2.75
CA VAL A 532 -16.44 37.24 -2.65
C VAL A 532 -17.29 35.97 -2.61
N HIS A 533 -16.83 34.92 -3.29
CA HIS A 533 -17.44 33.61 -3.17
C HIS A 533 -17.05 32.99 -1.83
N VAL A 534 -18.04 32.55 -1.05
CA VAL A 534 -17.80 31.87 0.22
C VAL A 534 -17.95 30.36 0.00
N HIS A 535 -16.82 29.65 -0.03
CA HIS A 535 -16.76 28.20 -0.08
C HIS A 535 -16.57 27.67 1.33
N ALA A 536 -17.64 27.23 2.00
CA ALA A 536 -17.58 27.02 3.43
C ALA A 536 -18.37 25.80 3.90
N PHE A 537 -17.94 25.31 5.06
CA PHE A 537 -18.53 24.25 5.86
C PHE A 537 -18.48 22.87 5.22
N SER A 538 -17.76 21.96 5.87
CA SER A 538 -17.80 20.54 5.59
C SER A 538 -19.21 19.98 5.81
N PRO A 539 -19.55 18.84 5.18
CA PRO A 539 -20.79 18.12 5.46
C PRO A 539 -21.03 17.82 6.95
N LEU A 540 -19.95 17.60 7.72
CA LEU A 540 -20.02 17.41 9.17
C LEU A 540 -20.47 18.68 9.90
N GLU A 541 -19.96 19.85 9.51
CA GLU A 541 -20.37 21.14 10.07
C GLU A 541 -21.82 21.48 9.72
N VAL A 542 -22.24 21.17 8.49
CA VAL A 542 -23.63 21.36 8.03
C VAL A 542 -24.60 20.50 8.84
N ARG A 543 -24.28 19.21 9.02
CA ARG A 543 -25.08 18.30 9.86
C ARG A 543 -25.18 18.83 11.29
N HIS A 544 -24.03 19.14 11.90
CA HIS A 544 -23.98 19.70 13.25
C HIS A 544 -24.82 20.98 13.38
N GLY A 545 -24.72 21.89 12.42
CA GLY A 545 -25.50 23.12 12.38
C GLY A 545 -27.01 22.87 12.32
N ALA A 546 -27.47 21.99 11.43
CA ALA A 546 -28.87 21.61 11.30
C ALA A 546 -29.41 20.96 12.59
N ASP A 547 -28.68 19.99 13.12
CA ASP A 547 -29.06 19.26 14.33
C ASP A 547 -29.13 20.18 15.55
N SER A 548 -28.17 21.09 15.70
CA SER A 548 -28.13 22.05 16.81
C SER A 548 -29.29 23.06 16.82
N LEU A 549 -29.90 23.31 15.66
CA LEU A 549 -31.09 24.15 15.51
C LEU A 549 -32.39 23.34 15.49
N GLY A 550 -32.31 22.01 15.44
CA GLY A 550 -33.48 21.12 15.32
C GLY A 550 -34.24 21.27 14.00
N VAL A 551 -33.54 21.60 12.91
CA VAL A 551 -34.12 21.77 11.56
C VAL A 551 -33.59 20.71 10.61
N SER A 552 -34.27 20.51 9.48
CA SER A 552 -33.79 19.59 8.44
C SER A 552 -32.54 20.12 7.73
N LEU A 553 -31.77 19.22 7.09
CA LEU A 553 -30.62 19.59 6.26
C LEU A 553 -31.02 20.58 5.16
N THR A 554 -32.12 20.32 4.45
CA THR A 554 -32.61 21.17 3.37
C THR A 554 -32.96 22.57 3.86
N GLU A 555 -33.63 22.69 5.02
CA GLU A 555 -33.93 23.98 5.64
C GLU A 555 -32.65 24.71 6.02
N PHE A 556 -31.72 24.05 6.72
CA PHE A 556 -30.48 24.70 7.15
C PHE A 556 -29.60 25.12 5.96
N LEU A 557 -29.45 24.27 4.96
CA LEU A 557 -28.71 24.60 3.73
C LEU A 557 -29.37 25.76 2.95
N THR A 558 -30.71 25.85 2.97
CA THR A 558 -31.44 27.01 2.42
C THR A 558 -31.09 28.28 3.20
N MET A 559 -31.09 28.22 4.53
CA MET A 559 -30.68 29.35 5.38
C MET A 559 -29.25 29.79 5.10
N LEU A 560 -28.30 28.84 4.97
CA LEU A 560 -26.90 29.14 4.64
C LEU A 560 -26.77 29.79 3.26
N ARG A 561 -27.44 29.25 2.23
CA ARG A 561 -27.46 29.81 0.87
C ARG A 561 -27.98 31.25 0.89
N ASP A 562 -29.11 31.47 1.55
CA ASP A 562 -29.76 32.79 1.60
C ASP A 562 -28.92 33.80 2.42
N ALA A 563 -28.11 33.32 3.37
CA ALA A 563 -27.11 34.11 4.10
C ALA A 563 -25.82 34.38 3.30
N GLY A 564 -25.69 33.85 2.08
CA GLY A 564 -24.58 34.14 1.17
C GLY A 564 -23.55 33.03 0.99
N LEU A 565 -23.82 31.80 1.45
CA LEU A 565 -23.00 30.63 1.11
C LEU A 565 -23.03 30.38 -0.40
N GLY A 566 -21.86 30.27 -1.03
CA GLY A 566 -21.75 30.06 -2.47
C GLY A 566 -21.60 28.59 -2.88
N SER A 567 -20.85 27.80 -2.12
CA SER A 567 -20.68 26.36 -2.34
C SER A 567 -20.12 25.67 -1.09
N LEU A 568 -20.17 24.33 -1.05
CA LEU A 568 -19.63 23.55 0.08
C LEU A 568 -18.37 22.76 -0.32
N PRO A 569 -17.33 22.73 0.52
CA PRO A 569 -16.19 21.83 0.36
C PRO A 569 -16.60 20.39 0.64
N GLY A 570 -16.25 19.47 -0.26
CA GLY A 570 -16.45 18.01 -0.13
C GLY A 570 -15.55 17.32 0.89
N THR A 571 -15.11 18.04 1.91
CA THR A 571 -14.26 17.53 3.00
C THR A 571 -15.05 16.62 3.94
N ALA A 572 -14.42 16.08 5.00
CA ALA A 572 -14.98 15.04 5.87
C ALA A 572 -15.35 13.71 5.17
N ALA A 573 -15.08 13.62 3.86
CA ALA A 573 -15.21 12.42 3.06
C ALA A 573 -14.13 11.40 3.43
N GLU A 574 -12.88 11.83 3.63
CA GLU A 574 -11.72 10.96 3.88
C GLU A 574 -11.68 9.78 2.88
N ILE A 575 -12.10 8.59 3.32
CA ILE A 575 -12.58 7.51 2.47
C ILE A 575 -14.08 7.31 2.75
N LEU A 576 -14.89 7.37 1.70
CA LEU A 576 -16.33 7.07 1.72
C LEU A 576 -16.51 5.56 1.65
N ASP A 577 -16.00 4.86 2.67
CA ASP A 577 -16.15 3.43 2.89
C ASP A 577 -16.10 3.12 4.40
N ASP A 578 -17.16 2.54 4.92
CA ASP A 578 -17.37 2.47 6.38
C ASP A 578 -16.34 1.56 7.08
N GLU A 579 -15.79 0.53 6.42
CA GLU A 579 -14.68 -0.29 6.95
C GLU A 579 -13.47 0.58 7.34
N VAL A 580 -13.15 1.59 6.51
CA VAL A 580 -12.03 2.50 6.79
C VAL A 580 -12.43 3.53 7.83
N ARG A 581 -13.67 4.03 7.79
CA ARG A 581 -14.16 5.08 8.70
C ARG A 581 -14.23 4.61 10.14
N GLU A 582 -14.60 3.35 10.37
CA GLU A 582 -14.63 2.72 11.70
C GLU A 582 -13.27 2.80 12.41
N VAL A 583 -12.17 2.70 11.66
CA VAL A 583 -10.80 2.82 12.21
C VAL A 583 -10.35 4.28 12.25
N LEU A 584 -10.63 5.04 11.20
CA LEU A 584 -10.02 6.35 10.97
C LEU A 584 -10.73 7.49 11.71
N CYS A 585 -12.06 7.44 11.77
CA CYS A 585 -12.92 8.50 12.30
C CYS A 585 -14.33 8.01 12.68
N PRO A 586 -14.47 7.04 13.62
CA PRO A 586 -15.76 6.40 13.95
C PRO A 586 -16.81 7.36 14.52
N GLU A 587 -16.39 8.51 15.08
CA GLU A 587 -17.30 9.52 15.63
C GLU A 587 -17.79 10.54 14.59
N LYS A 588 -17.29 10.52 13.34
CA LYS A 588 -17.75 11.39 12.25
C LYS A 588 -19.01 10.80 11.58
N LEU A 589 -19.51 11.48 10.54
CA LEU A 589 -20.57 10.95 9.66
C LEU A 589 -20.22 9.56 9.13
N THR A 590 -21.21 8.71 8.91
CA THR A 590 -21.10 7.52 8.05
C THR A 590 -20.99 7.93 6.57
N THR A 591 -20.66 6.97 5.71
CA THR A 591 -20.67 7.18 4.25
C THR A 591 -22.05 7.65 3.76
N GLY A 592 -23.13 7.03 4.25
CA GLY A 592 -24.50 7.38 3.90
C GLY A 592 -24.87 8.81 4.30
N GLU A 593 -24.60 9.19 5.55
CA GLU A 593 -24.89 10.53 6.06
C GLU A 593 -24.11 11.63 5.32
N TRP A 594 -22.89 11.35 4.87
CA TRP A 594 -22.13 12.29 4.03
C TRP A 594 -22.86 12.52 2.70
N PHE A 595 -23.33 11.47 2.03
CA PHE A 595 -24.09 11.58 0.78
C PHE A 595 -25.42 12.30 0.97
N GLU A 596 -26.13 12.07 2.09
CA GLU A 596 -27.37 12.78 2.40
C GLU A 596 -27.17 14.31 2.43
N VAL A 597 -26.10 14.78 3.07
CA VAL A 597 -25.80 16.21 3.16
C VAL A 597 -25.48 16.80 1.78
N ILE A 598 -24.68 16.10 0.98
CA ILE A 598 -24.30 16.57 -0.36
C ILE A 598 -25.50 16.57 -1.31
N GLU A 599 -26.34 15.54 -1.28
CA GLU A 599 -27.56 15.47 -2.09
C GLU A 599 -28.56 16.57 -1.69
N ALA A 600 -28.70 16.86 -0.39
CA ALA A 600 -29.48 18.00 0.09
C ALA A 600 -28.91 19.34 -0.39
N ALA A 601 -27.58 19.51 -0.40
CA ALA A 601 -26.92 20.72 -0.90
C ALA A 601 -27.21 20.94 -2.39
N HIS A 602 -27.08 19.88 -3.20
CA HIS A 602 -27.40 19.93 -4.62
C HIS A 602 -28.89 20.25 -4.86
N THR A 603 -29.78 19.71 -4.04
CA THR A 603 -31.23 19.95 -4.13
C THR A 603 -31.61 21.41 -3.89
N VAL A 604 -30.92 22.11 -2.97
CA VAL A 604 -31.16 23.55 -2.74
C VAL A 604 -30.41 24.46 -3.72
N GLY A 605 -29.73 23.89 -4.72
CA GLY A 605 -29.02 24.61 -5.77
C GLY A 605 -27.57 24.97 -5.44
N LEU A 606 -27.03 24.50 -4.31
CA LEU A 606 -25.62 24.69 -3.98
C LEU A 606 -24.76 23.68 -4.76
N ARG A 607 -23.58 24.14 -5.17
CA ARG A 607 -22.54 23.28 -5.77
C ARG A 607 -21.61 22.78 -4.68
N THR A 608 -20.97 21.64 -4.91
CA THR A 608 -19.99 21.08 -3.96
C THR A 608 -18.73 20.60 -4.66
N THR A 609 -17.66 20.38 -3.91
CA THR A 609 -16.51 19.59 -4.38
C THR A 609 -16.61 18.16 -3.83
N ALA A 610 -15.78 17.24 -4.32
CA ALA A 610 -15.60 15.91 -3.73
C ALA A 610 -14.11 15.69 -3.43
N THR A 611 -13.79 15.12 -2.27
CA THR A 611 -12.39 14.91 -1.84
C THR A 611 -12.14 13.45 -1.49
N ILE A 612 -10.91 12.98 -1.65
CA ILE A 612 -10.46 11.68 -1.14
C ILE A 612 -9.12 11.85 -0.41
N MET A 613 -9.04 11.41 0.85
CA MET A 613 -7.77 11.30 1.58
C MET A 613 -7.26 9.86 1.47
N TYR A 614 -6.06 9.66 0.95
CA TYR A 614 -5.55 8.33 0.59
C TYR A 614 -4.05 8.17 0.90
N GLY A 615 -3.57 6.93 0.93
CA GLY A 615 -2.21 6.52 1.26
C GLY A 615 -2.00 6.21 2.74
N HIS A 616 -3.08 5.93 3.49
CA HIS A 616 -3.04 5.59 4.91
C HIS A 616 -3.29 4.09 5.12
N ILE A 617 -4.46 3.72 5.63
CA ILE A 617 -4.86 2.34 5.95
C ILE A 617 -5.72 1.70 4.86
N GLU A 618 -6.18 2.48 3.88
CA GLU A 618 -7.09 2.00 2.86
C GLU A 618 -6.40 1.12 1.81
N ARG A 619 -7.19 0.25 1.19
CA ARG A 619 -6.79 -0.61 0.07
C ARG A 619 -7.36 -0.08 -1.27
N PRO A 620 -6.88 -0.54 -2.43
CA PRO A 620 -7.39 -0.10 -3.73
C PRO A 620 -8.91 -0.28 -3.91
N GLU A 621 -9.51 -1.31 -3.30
CA GLU A 621 -10.96 -1.56 -3.33
C GLU A 621 -11.73 -0.40 -2.69
N HIS A 622 -11.23 0.13 -1.57
CA HIS A 622 -11.87 1.24 -0.88
C HIS A 622 -11.80 2.54 -1.71
N GLN A 623 -10.68 2.75 -2.42
CA GLN A 623 -10.53 3.87 -3.36
C GLN A 623 -11.45 3.72 -4.58
N ALA A 624 -11.58 2.50 -5.12
CA ALA A 624 -12.48 2.20 -6.22
C ALA A 624 -13.95 2.46 -5.84
N ARG A 625 -14.41 1.94 -4.69
CA ARG A 625 -15.76 2.18 -4.18
C ARG A 625 -16.02 3.67 -3.95
N HIS A 626 -15.06 4.40 -3.41
CA HIS A 626 -15.16 5.85 -3.26
C HIS A 626 -15.44 6.53 -4.61
N LEU A 627 -14.59 6.29 -5.63
CA LEU A 627 -14.72 6.92 -6.94
C LEU A 627 -16.05 6.58 -7.63
N LEU A 628 -16.48 5.32 -7.54
CA LEU A 628 -17.76 4.87 -8.12
C LEU A 628 -18.97 5.48 -7.42
N ARG A 629 -18.94 5.62 -6.08
CA ARG A 629 -20.01 6.28 -5.32
C ARG A 629 -20.11 7.78 -5.66
N ILE A 630 -18.97 8.47 -5.79
CA ILE A 630 -18.93 9.87 -6.24
C ILE A 630 -19.51 10.00 -7.66
N ARG A 631 -19.09 9.15 -8.60
CA ARG A 631 -19.62 9.12 -9.97
C ARG A 631 -21.15 8.94 -9.95
N ALA A 632 -21.65 7.96 -9.21
CA ALA A 632 -23.07 7.66 -9.14
C ALA A 632 -23.89 8.85 -8.63
N LEU A 633 -23.44 9.56 -7.60
CA LEU A 633 -24.12 10.78 -7.13
C LEU A 633 -24.04 11.90 -8.17
N GLN A 634 -22.91 12.06 -8.86
CA GLN A 634 -22.76 13.06 -9.90
C GLN A 634 -23.71 12.81 -11.08
N GLU A 635 -23.88 11.56 -11.51
CA GLU A 635 -24.81 11.20 -12.58
C GLU A 635 -26.27 11.52 -12.21
N ARG A 636 -26.63 11.46 -10.92
CA ARG A 636 -27.98 11.82 -10.44
C ARG A 636 -28.19 13.33 -10.31
N THR A 637 -27.22 14.04 -9.73
CA THR A 637 -27.42 15.42 -9.24
C THR A 637 -26.66 16.46 -10.06
N GLY A 638 -25.59 16.06 -10.74
CA GLY A 638 -24.68 16.92 -11.48
C GLY A 638 -23.98 17.98 -10.64
N GLY A 639 -24.05 17.91 -9.30
CA GLY A 639 -23.76 19.01 -8.37
C GLY A 639 -22.28 19.26 -8.05
N PHE A 640 -21.41 18.28 -8.30
CA PHE A 640 -19.97 18.43 -8.08
C PHE A 640 -19.32 19.33 -9.14
N THR A 641 -18.42 20.22 -8.72
CA THR A 641 -17.60 21.06 -9.60
C THR A 641 -16.25 20.42 -9.93
N GLU A 642 -15.65 19.74 -8.97
CA GLU A 642 -14.33 19.13 -9.08
C GLU A 642 -14.15 17.95 -8.12
N PHE A 643 -13.17 17.11 -8.44
CA PHE A 643 -12.66 16.07 -7.57
C PHE A 643 -11.23 16.38 -7.14
N VAL A 644 -10.95 16.21 -5.85
CA VAL A 644 -9.70 16.62 -5.20
C VAL A 644 -9.06 15.43 -4.47
N PRO A 645 -8.07 14.76 -5.08
CA PRO A 645 -7.20 13.82 -4.39
C PRO A 645 -6.29 14.53 -3.38
N LEU A 646 -6.31 14.06 -2.13
CA LEU A 646 -5.53 14.59 -1.02
C LEU A 646 -4.62 13.50 -0.45
N PRO A 647 -3.38 13.37 -0.92
CA PRO A 647 -2.49 12.36 -0.36
C PRO A 647 -2.22 12.63 1.13
N PHE A 648 -2.17 11.55 1.91
CA PHE A 648 -2.00 11.58 3.36
C PHE A 648 -0.60 12.04 3.73
N VAL A 649 -0.51 13.09 4.54
CA VAL A 649 0.74 13.60 5.12
C VAL A 649 0.83 13.02 6.52
N ALA A 650 1.79 12.13 6.74
CA ALA A 650 1.80 11.23 7.88
C ALA A 650 2.55 11.79 9.11
N MET A 651 3.50 12.71 8.90
CA MET A 651 4.53 13.09 9.88
C MET A 651 3.98 13.44 11.26
N GLU A 652 2.87 14.18 11.32
CA GLU A 652 2.24 14.60 12.58
C GLU A 652 0.89 13.90 12.87
N ALA A 653 0.55 12.87 12.10
CA ALA A 653 -0.72 12.17 12.24
C ALA A 653 -0.67 11.13 13.38
N PRO A 654 -1.58 11.19 14.38
CA PRO A 654 -1.52 10.29 15.54
C PRO A 654 -1.56 8.80 15.21
N ILE A 655 -2.32 8.39 14.19
CA ILE A 655 -2.41 6.98 13.75
C ILE A 655 -1.07 6.49 13.20
N TYR A 656 -0.34 7.32 12.46
CA TYR A 656 0.98 6.99 11.93
C TYR A 656 2.02 6.92 13.05
N LEU A 657 2.03 7.91 13.95
CA LEU A 657 2.96 7.94 15.08
C LEU A 657 2.80 6.73 16.03
N LYS A 658 1.59 6.15 16.08
CA LYS A 658 1.28 4.90 16.79
C LYS A 658 1.57 3.63 15.98
N GLY A 659 2.05 3.73 14.75
CA GLY A 659 2.34 2.60 13.86
C GLY A 659 1.11 1.98 13.19
N GLY A 660 -0.06 2.63 13.24
CA GLY A 660 -1.31 2.12 12.69
C GLY A 660 -1.59 2.47 11.23
N ALA A 661 -0.75 3.30 10.60
CA ALA A 661 -0.91 3.72 9.20
C ALA A 661 0.42 3.71 8.45
N ARG A 662 0.34 3.68 7.11
CA ARG A 662 1.50 3.87 6.21
C ARG A 662 1.96 5.34 6.21
N PRO A 663 3.21 5.61 5.78
CA PRO A 663 3.78 6.96 5.74
C PRO A 663 3.26 7.83 4.57
N GLY A 664 2.02 7.62 4.12
CA GLY A 664 1.48 8.22 2.90
C GLY A 664 1.69 7.36 1.64
N PRO A 665 1.07 7.74 0.52
CA PRO A 665 1.19 7.01 -0.74
C PRO A 665 2.62 7.11 -1.31
N THR A 666 3.04 6.08 -2.04
CA THR A 666 4.21 6.15 -2.94
C THR A 666 3.98 7.16 -4.06
N PHE A 667 5.05 7.59 -4.73
CA PHE A 667 4.90 8.55 -5.83
C PHE A 667 4.04 7.98 -6.97
N ARG A 668 4.24 6.71 -7.30
CA ARG A 668 3.41 5.97 -8.27
C ARG A 668 1.93 6.04 -7.91
N GLU A 669 1.57 5.72 -6.67
CA GLU A 669 0.18 5.74 -6.21
C GLU A 669 -0.43 7.14 -6.24
N ALA A 670 0.36 8.16 -5.88
CA ALA A 670 -0.10 9.53 -5.89
C ALA A 670 -0.45 10.00 -7.30
N VAL A 671 0.39 9.73 -8.29
CA VAL A 671 0.11 10.06 -9.70
C VAL A 671 -1.05 9.20 -10.24
N LEU A 672 -1.04 7.91 -9.92
CA LEU A 672 -2.01 6.95 -10.46
C LEU A 672 -3.43 7.24 -9.98
N LEU A 673 -3.64 7.65 -8.71
CA LEU A 673 -4.99 8.00 -8.24
C LEU A 673 -5.56 9.20 -9.01
N HIS A 674 -4.75 10.20 -9.39
CA HIS A 674 -5.23 11.31 -10.23
C HIS A 674 -5.61 10.82 -11.64
N ALA A 675 -4.79 9.96 -12.24
CA ALA A 675 -5.06 9.38 -13.55
C ALA A 675 -6.34 8.53 -13.55
N VAL A 676 -6.49 7.66 -12.56
CA VAL A 676 -7.67 6.80 -12.42
C VAL A 676 -8.91 7.63 -12.09
N ALA A 677 -8.83 8.65 -11.24
CA ALA A 677 -9.95 9.55 -10.99
C ALA A 677 -10.42 10.24 -12.28
N ARG A 678 -9.50 10.71 -13.12
CA ARG A 678 -9.83 11.24 -14.46
C ARG A 678 -10.57 10.21 -15.32
N ILE A 679 -10.10 8.97 -15.37
CA ILE A 679 -10.70 7.91 -16.20
C ILE A 679 -12.10 7.55 -15.68
N VAL A 680 -12.23 7.32 -14.37
CA VAL A 680 -13.47 6.87 -13.73
C VAL A 680 -14.53 7.96 -13.72
N LEU A 681 -14.16 9.22 -13.52
CA LEU A 681 -15.12 10.32 -13.42
C LEU A 681 -15.41 10.99 -14.76
N HIS A 682 -14.73 10.61 -15.84
CA HIS A 682 -15.02 11.12 -17.18
C HIS A 682 -16.34 10.54 -17.74
N PRO A 683 -17.19 11.36 -18.41
CA PRO A 683 -17.08 12.83 -18.57
C PRO A 683 -17.85 13.63 -17.48
N VAL A 684 -18.36 12.97 -16.44
CA VAL A 684 -19.34 13.56 -15.50
C VAL A 684 -18.74 14.55 -14.50
N ILE A 685 -17.45 14.42 -14.17
CA ILE A 685 -16.65 15.44 -13.47
C ILE A 685 -15.41 15.69 -14.31
N THR A 686 -15.30 16.91 -14.87
CA THR A 686 -14.22 17.27 -15.79
C THR A 686 -13.05 17.94 -15.10
N ASN A 687 -13.20 18.44 -13.88
CA ASN A 687 -12.14 19.11 -13.15
C ASN A 687 -11.54 18.18 -12.11
N ILE A 688 -10.26 17.82 -12.30
CA ILE A 688 -9.47 17.07 -11.33
C ILE A 688 -8.37 18.01 -10.83
N GLN A 689 -8.36 18.26 -9.53
CA GLN A 689 -7.41 19.14 -8.86
C GLN A 689 -6.18 18.37 -8.37
N VAL A 690 -5.02 19.04 -8.31
CA VAL A 690 -3.84 18.57 -7.55
C VAL A 690 -3.56 19.49 -6.38
N SER A 691 -3.20 18.92 -5.23
CA SER A 691 -2.78 19.69 -4.05
C SER A 691 -1.27 19.94 -4.08
N TRP A 692 -0.85 21.13 -4.51
CA TRP A 692 0.56 21.50 -4.60
C TRP A 692 1.28 21.54 -3.24
N VAL A 693 0.58 21.90 -2.16
CA VAL A 693 1.13 21.88 -0.78
C VAL A 693 1.53 20.47 -0.30
N LYS A 694 1.00 19.42 -0.95
CA LYS A 694 1.31 18.03 -0.64
C LYS A 694 2.25 17.39 -1.66
N MET A 695 2.08 17.72 -2.93
CA MET A 695 2.82 17.09 -4.05
C MET A 695 4.14 17.80 -4.37
N GLY A 696 4.29 19.06 -3.97
CA GLY A 696 5.41 19.91 -4.41
C GLY A 696 5.37 20.21 -5.92
N GLU A 697 6.33 20.99 -6.41
CA GLU A 697 6.34 21.40 -7.82
C GLU A 697 6.54 20.22 -8.78
N THR A 698 7.50 19.32 -8.51
CA THR A 698 7.74 18.13 -9.35
C THR A 698 6.52 17.20 -9.37
N GLY A 699 5.87 16.98 -8.24
CA GLY A 699 4.65 16.16 -8.18
C GLY A 699 3.46 16.79 -8.90
N VAL A 700 3.33 18.12 -8.87
CA VAL A 700 2.34 18.86 -9.68
C VAL A 700 2.59 18.65 -11.17
N ARG A 701 3.84 18.79 -11.64
CA ARG A 701 4.20 18.57 -13.05
C ARG A 701 3.84 17.14 -13.50
N ALA A 702 4.13 16.14 -12.66
CA ALA A 702 3.75 14.76 -12.91
C ALA A 702 2.23 14.57 -13.00
N ALA A 703 1.47 15.16 -12.08
CA ALA A 703 0.01 15.07 -12.08
C ALA A 703 -0.63 15.76 -13.31
N LEU A 704 -0.08 16.89 -13.76
CA LEU A 704 -0.48 17.59 -14.99
C LEU A 704 -0.27 16.73 -16.24
N ALA A 705 0.75 15.88 -16.25
CA ALA A 705 0.99 14.89 -17.31
C ALA A 705 0.08 13.66 -17.22
N ALA A 706 -0.68 13.51 -16.12
CA ALA A 706 -1.48 12.33 -15.79
C ALA A 706 -2.98 12.63 -15.62
N GLY A 707 -3.50 13.70 -16.23
CA GLY A 707 -4.95 13.96 -16.32
C GLY A 707 -5.51 15.05 -15.40
N VAL A 708 -4.66 15.72 -14.62
CA VAL A 708 -5.04 16.91 -13.84
C VAL A 708 -5.31 18.11 -14.75
N SER A 709 -6.31 18.91 -14.39
CA SER A 709 -6.71 20.13 -15.11
C SER A 709 -6.75 21.37 -14.23
N ASP A 710 -6.42 21.25 -12.94
CA ASP A 710 -6.59 22.30 -11.95
C ASP A 710 -5.50 22.23 -10.86
N LEU A 711 -4.86 23.37 -10.56
CA LEU A 711 -3.86 23.49 -9.48
C LEU A 711 -4.45 23.89 -8.13
N GLY A 712 -5.76 24.11 -8.07
CA GLY A 712 -6.47 24.56 -6.89
C GLY A 712 -6.21 26.03 -6.58
N GLY A 713 -6.13 26.33 -5.29
CA GLY A 713 -6.02 27.69 -4.78
C GLY A 713 -4.59 28.20 -4.62
N THR A 714 -4.42 29.52 -4.55
CA THR A 714 -3.20 30.16 -4.02
C THR A 714 -3.01 29.89 -2.52
N LEU A 715 -4.09 29.51 -1.83
CA LEU A 715 -4.17 29.06 -0.44
C LEU A 715 -3.54 30.02 0.58
N MET A 716 -3.81 31.33 0.50
CA MET A 716 -3.30 32.29 1.48
C MET A 716 -3.55 31.78 2.92
N ASN A 717 -2.48 31.58 3.69
CA ASN A 717 -2.49 31.02 5.05
C ASN A 717 -2.88 29.52 5.18
N GLU A 718 -2.41 28.64 4.28
CA GLU A 718 -2.64 27.20 4.44
C GLU A 718 -1.96 26.61 5.69
N SER A 719 -2.75 26.36 6.73
CA SER A 719 -2.24 25.92 8.04
C SER A 719 -2.46 24.43 8.33
N ILE A 720 -3.35 23.75 7.63
CA ILE A 720 -3.73 22.35 7.95
C ILE A 720 -2.62 21.41 7.50
N SER A 721 -2.23 21.50 6.23
CA SER A 721 -1.14 20.69 5.67
C SER A 721 0.18 21.00 6.37
N ARG A 722 0.42 22.28 6.71
CA ARG A 722 1.58 22.69 7.50
C ARG A 722 1.59 22.06 8.89
N ALA A 723 0.46 22.04 9.59
CA ALA A 723 0.33 21.39 10.89
C ALA A 723 0.44 19.85 10.83
N ALA A 724 0.12 19.25 9.68
CA ALA A 724 0.37 17.83 9.43
C ALA A 724 1.85 17.51 9.11
N GLY A 725 2.68 18.54 8.89
CA GLY A 725 4.12 18.43 8.62
C GLY A 725 4.56 18.85 7.23
N ALA A 726 3.68 19.36 6.35
CA ALA A 726 4.05 19.73 4.99
C ALA A 726 5.03 20.92 4.94
N GLU A 727 6.00 20.87 4.03
CA GLU A 727 7.07 21.87 3.91
C GLU A 727 7.02 22.72 2.63
N HIS A 728 6.11 22.45 1.70
CA HIS A 728 6.04 23.13 0.39
C HIS A 728 5.48 24.57 0.42
N GLY A 729 5.31 25.14 1.61
CA GLY A 729 4.84 26.52 1.81
C GLY A 729 3.37 26.63 2.18
N GLN A 730 2.92 27.89 2.33
CA GLN A 730 1.56 28.25 2.77
C GLN A 730 0.88 29.24 1.82
N GLU A 731 1.52 29.57 0.69
CA GLU A 731 0.96 30.40 -0.37
C GLU A 731 1.81 30.25 -1.65
N TRP A 732 1.17 30.07 -2.80
CA TRP A 732 1.78 30.31 -4.12
C TRP A 732 1.09 31.53 -4.73
N SER A 733 1.87 32.49 -5.23
CA SER A 733 1.30 33.66 -5.92
C SER A 733 0.73 33.25 -7.29
N PRO A 734 -0.16 34.08 -7.89
CA PRO A 734 -0.62 33.85 -9.26
C PRO A 734 0.52 33.66 -10.27
N GLU A 735 1.62 34.40 -10.14
CA GLU A 735 2.80 34.28 -11.02
C GLU A 735 3.47 32.92 -10.90
N VAL A 736 3.56 32.37 -9.67
CA VAL A 736 4.12 31.04 -9.45
C VAL A 736 3.22 29.98 -10.10
N MET A 737 1.91 30.07 -9.90
CA MET A 737 0.93 29.18 -10.54
C MET A 737 1.05 29.24 -12.06
N GLU A 738 1.05 30.45 -12.64
CA GLU A 738 1.18 30.69 -14.08
C GLU A 738 2.48 30.10 -14.63
N ARG A 739 3.61 30.33 -13.95
CA ARG A 739 4.92 29.76 -14.31
C ARG A 739 4.89 28.24 -14.34
N VAL A 740 4.45 27.60 -13.25
CA VAL A 740 4.43 26.13 -13.15
C VAL A 740 3.57 25.51 -14.25
N ILE A 741 2.43 26.13 -14.57
CA ILE A 741 1.56 25.71 -15.67
C ILE A 741 2.25 25.88 -17.03
N SER A 742 2.83 27.06 -17.30
CA SER A 742 3.50 27.35 -18.56
C SER A 742 4.73 26.47 -18.79
N ASP A 743 5.53 26.22 -17.76
CA ASP A 743 6.70 25.34 -17.84
C ASP A 743 6.30 23.87 -18.11
N ALA A 744 5.06 23.48 -17.77
CA ALA A 744 4.49 22.18 -18.13
C ALA A 744 3.89 22.16 -19.55
N GLY A 745 4.08 23.22 -20.34
CA GLY A 745 3.57 23.35 -21.71
C GLY A 745 2.06 23.56 -21.77
N ARG A 746 1.46 24.18 -20.74
CA ARG A 746 0.02 24.43 -20.63
C ARG A 746 -0.32 25.91 -20.56
N VAL A 747 -1.59 26.24 -20.78
CA VAL A 747 -2.09 27.62 -20.75
C VAL A 747 -2.72 27.88 -19.38
N PRO A 748 -2.15 28.78 -18.55
CA PRO A 748 -2.75 29.12 -17.27
C PRO A 748 -4.02 29.95 -17.45
N ALA A 749 -5.03 29.69 -16.62
CA ALA A 749 -6.23 30.49 -16.54
C ALA A 749 -6.73 30.62 -15.09
N GLN A 750 -6.86 31.85 -14.60
CA GLN A 750 -7.54 32.09 -13.33
C GLN A 750 -9.05 31.81 -13.50
N ARG A 751 -9.64 31.10 -12.54
CA ARG A 751 -11.08 30.77 -12.50
C ARG A 751 -11.77 31.33 -11.27
N SER A 752 -13.10 31.45 -11.33
CA SER A 752 -13.93 31.54 -10.12
C SER A 752 -14.09 30.16 -9.47
N THR A 753 -14.64 30.10 -8.25
CA THR A 753 -14.94 28.84 -7.55
C THR A 753 -15.84 27.90 -8.37
N LEU A 754 -16.76 28.47 -9.15
CA LEU A 754 -17.66 27.71 -10.02
C LEU A 754 -17.16 27.61 -11.47
N TYR A 755 -15.84 27.69 -11.68
CA TYR A 755 -15.19 27.52 -12.98
C TYR A 755 -15.57 28.53 -14.07
N GLY A 756 -16.08 29.69 -13.67
CA GLY A 756 -16.35 30.83 -14.55
C GLY A 756 -15.12 31.71 -14.78
N ALA A 757 -15.25 32.68 -15.70
CA ALA A 757 -14.23 33.69 -15.95
C ALA A 757 -14.08 34.64 -14.75
N VAL A 758 -12.86 35.14 -14.54
CA VAL A 758 -12.56 36.15 -13.53
C VAL A 758 -12.37 37.51 -14.21
N PRO A 759 -12.92 38.61 -13.67
CA PRO A 759 -12.71 39.95 -14.23
C PRO A 759 -11.22 40.34 -14.27
N ASP A 760 -10.79 41.00 -15.35
CA ASP A 760 -9.39 41.45 -15.55
C ASP A 760 -8.87 42.28 -14.38
N GLU A 761 -9.74 43.08 -13.77
CA GLU A 761 -9.42 43.92 -12.61
C GLU A 761 -9.03 43.07 -11.38
N ARG A 762 -9.67 41.92 -11.15
CA ARG A 762 -9.31 40.99 -10.07
C ARG A 762 -8.00 40.26 -10.37
N ILE A 763 -7.78 39.86 -11.62
CA ILE A 763 -6.52 39.24 -12.08
C ILE A 763 -5.35 40.22 -11.86
N ALA A 764 -5.51 41.47 -12.29
CA ALA A 764 -4.49 42.51 -12.12
C ALA A 764 -4.20 42.79 -10.64
N THR A 765 -5.23 42.80 -9.79
CA THR A 765 -5.09 42.98 -8.34
C THR A 765 -4.30 41.84 -7.71
N GLY A 766 -4.60 40.58 -8.09
CA GLY A 766 -3.89 39.40 -7.58
C GLY A 766 -2.39 39.43 -7.88
N ARG A 767 -2.01 39.95 -9.05
CA ARG A 767 -0.61 40.08 -9.46
C ARG A 767 0.17 41.19 -8.75
N GLN A 768 -0.54 42.13 -8.16
CA GLN A 768 0.03 43.29 -7.46
C GLN A 768 -0.25 43.21 -5.94
N ALA A 769 -0.62 42.04 -5.45
CA ALA A 769 -1.01 41.83 -4.07
C ALA A 769 0.12 42.18 -3.10
N GLN A 770 -0.19 43.02 -2.12
CA GLN A 770 0.72 43.30 -1.01
C GLN A 770 0.94 42.05 -0.13
N PRO A 771 2.03 41.97 0.65
CA PRO A 771 2.22 40.91 1.62
C PRO A 771 1.05 40.83 2.62
N LEU A 772 0.73 39.61 3.07
CA LEU A 772 -0.28 39.41 4.12
C LEU A 772 0.14 40.09 5.41
N THR A 773 -0.83 40.72 6.05
CA THR A 773 -0.70 41.12 7.45
C THR A 773 -0.56 39.88 8.36
N PRO A 774 0.15 39.99 9.49
CA PRO A 774 0.29 38.89 10.44
C PRO A 774 -1.08 38.34 10.89
N MET A 775 -1.18 37.02 11.00
CA MET A 775 -2.40 36.38 11.48
C MET A 775 -2.65 36.71 12.95
N ILE A 776 -3.88 37.13 13.26
CA ILE A 776 -4.35 37.28 14.64
C ILE A 776 -5.16 36.03 14.99
N GLN A 777 -4.67 35.23 15.94
CA GLN A 777 -5.43 34.11 16.50
C GLN A 777 -6.10 34.57 17.80
N THR A 778 -7.41 34.78 17.76
CA THR A 778 -8.19 35.12 18.95
C THR A 778 -8.17 33.95 19.93
N ALA A 779 -7.81 34.24 21.19
CA ALA A 779 -7.85 33.24 22.25
C ALA A 779 -9.31 32.88 22.57
N PRO A 780 -9.63 31.60 22.85
CA PRO A 780 -11.01 31.19 23.12
C PRO A 780 -11.59 31.95 24.31
N HIS A 781 -12.78 32.51 24.14
CA HIS A 781 -13.44 33.28 25.19
C HIS A 781 -13.69 32.42 26.43
N LYS A 782 -13.08 32.78 27.58
CA LYS A 782 -13.43 32.19 28.89
C LYS A 782 -14.77 32.76 29.37
N ARG A 783 -15.90 32.19 28.97
CA ARG A 783 -17.18 32.56 29.59
C ARG A 783 -17.38 31.84 30.92
N ARG A 784 -17.61 32.64 31.97
CA ARG A 784 -18.10 32.20 33.29
C ARG A 784 -19.40 31.42 33.11
N ASN A 785 -19.44 30.18 33.57
CA ASN A 785 -20.70 29.47 33.78
C ASN A 785 -21.58 30.32 34.71
N ASN A 786 -22.71 30.78 34.19
CA ASN A 786 -23.79 31.31 35.02
C ASN A 786 -24.32 30.16 35.87
N GLY A 787 -23.82 30.10 37.11
CA GLY A 787 -24.49 29.46 38.24
C GLY A 787 -24.52 27.94 38.23
N LYS A 788 -23.37 27.29 38.39
CA LYS A 788 -23.20 26.11 39.28
C LYS A 788 -21.72 25.76 39.41
N LEU A 789 -21.20 25.93 40.64
CA LEU A 789 -20.04 25.20 41.11
C LEU A 789 -20.48 23.74 41.26
N GLU A 790 -20.10 22.86 40.33
CA GLU A 790 -19.95 21.44 40.65
C GLU A 790 -18.46 21.14 40.72
N GLY A 791 -18.10 20.55 41.85
CA GLY A 791 -16.73 20.45 42.34
C GLY A 791 -15.85 19.53 41.51
N SER A 792 -14.55 19.83 41.59
CA SER A 792 -13.44 18.88 41.59
C SER A 792 -13.76 17.46 41.10
N LEU A 793 -13.45 17.19 39.84
CA LEU A 793 -12.97 15.87 39.42
C LEU A 793 -11.53 16.00 38.95
N VAL A 794 -10.66 16.34 39.90
CA VAL A 794 -9.29 15.82 39.92
C VAL A 794 -9.31 14.73 41.00
N GLN A 795 -9.33 13.47 40.58
CA GLN A 795 -8.63 12.32 41.19
C GLN A 795 -9.19 10.98 40.65
N HIS A 796 -8.34 10.29 39.86
CA HIS A 796 -7.89 8.90 40.06
C HIS A 796 -7.71 8.14 38.73
N GLY A 797 -6.53 7.53 38.56
CA GLY A 797 -6.25 6.43 37.64
C GLY A 797 -5.53 6.83 36.38
#